data_AF-A0A7C3TCU3-F1
#
_entry.id   AF-A0A7C3TCU3-F1
#
_cell.length_a   1.000
_cell.length_b   1.000
_cell.length_c   1.000
_cell.angle_alpha   90.00
_cell.angle_beta   90.00
_cell.angle_gamma   90.00
#
_symmetry.space_group_name_H-M   'P 1'
#
loop_
_entity.id
_entity.type
_entity.pdbx_description
1 polymer ?
#
loop_
_entity_poly.entity_id
_entity_poly.type
_entity_poly.pdbx_seq_one_letter_code
_entity_poly.pdbx_strand_id
1 'polypeptide(L)'
;MVWITAVLGFATSSAPQPESPPRLVLYVSKLGDNTTGRSWRSAFRTIQAALDAVPPNGGCRIIVRPDTYMEANLFPAHPGREGAYNELIGDTSGSYGGGRVGQVVLDCGDPERGFKSYDWWGSLRAYKKGWSAEHAGETFSAIGWDRWRFKNLYVTGGDGGLMFDCTDRVEPFSVVVENCVSIGRAFGGGVASCLSRPDEPITFRGCTLLALDWWGDTAAAYVRVENTAMPDRPDVVFEDCTMISPQCALKAGNYGYHTCSRVQLRRCKLFALNFSQPAGTPTDGIIQSVQHGKYLHVELEDCLLAGYKVFGSAVSKESADQIGRSLRGNVRAYVQFQQEVPPGMLRLGHWPLDALTGWAPPPRNAGQRHPLGESEPPRFIRKDMCEVSPIKWNGKLYLLECHRPASGGTQADYRLVIRDVAAGAEVASFGQGYSLASAFVWNGRVYVYASRFEDNNWNDVTVFWSNDLRKWEQRLAIRQEPNEHLFNSSVCRGSGHFVMAYETNDPRWPAFTIKFAVSHDLVNWTTVPGALLGTDRYAACPCVRYSSGWYYVLYLEQRSPRWYFETWIARSRDLKHWELSSANPVLEPFEMDDGINASDPDIVEFEGKTMLYYAVGDQRTWMNIKRADYPMGLRRWLEGWFRSEPVATR
;
A
#
# COMPACT_ATOMS: atom_id res chain seq x y z
N MET A 1 -7.54 -13.84 -71.13
CA MET A 1 -6.57 -13.26 -70.17
C MET A 1 -7.35 -13.05 -68.87
N VAL A 2 -7.19 -13.96 -67.93
CA VAL A 2 -8.02 -14.08 -66.71
C VAL A 2 -7.40 -13.21 -65.62
N TRP A 3 -8.21 -12.31 -65.05
CA TRP A 3 -7.87 -11.56 -63.84
C TRP A 3 -8.30 -12.40 -62.63
N ILE A 4 -7.34 -12.78 -61.78
CA ILE A 4 -7.60 -13.45 -60.51
C ILE A 4 -7.61 -12.37 -59.42
N THR A 5 -8.79 -12.13 -58.86
CA THR A 5 -8.98 -11.28 -57.68
C THR A 5 -8.70 -12.11 -56.44
N ALA A 6 -7.58 -11.85 -55.76
CA ALA A 6 -7.29 -12.44 -54.45
C ALA A 6 -8.04 -11.66 -53.37
N VAL A 7 -9.04 -12.29 -52.76
CA VAL A 7 -9.73 -11.78 -51.57
C VAL A 7 -8.86 -12.12 -50.35
N LEU A 8 -8.14 -11.13 -49.82
CA LEU A 8 -7.50 -11.22 -48.51
C LEU A 8 -8.57 -11.07 -47.42
N GLY A 9 -8.83 -12.14 -46.69
CA GLY A 9 -9.68 -12.13 -45.51
C GLY A 9 -9.04 -11.31 -44.40
N PHE A 10 -9.67 -10.19 -44.03
CA PHE A 10 -9.35 -9.45 -42.82
C PHE A 10 -9.87 -10.24 -41.62
N ALA A 11 -8.96 -10.74 -40.77
CA ALA A 11 -9.31 -11.15 -39.42
C ALA A 11 -9.66 -9.87 -38.63
N THR A 12 -10.95 -9.57 -38.53
CA THR A 12 -11.48 -8.56 -37.62
C THR A 12 -11.12 -8.96 -36.18
N SER A 13 -10.45 -8.09 -35.44
CA SER A 13 -10.34 -8.25 -33.98
C SER A 13 -11.74 -8.39 -33.41
N SER A 14 -12.05 -9.52 -32.79
CA SER A 14 -13.29 -9.69 -32.05
C SER A 14 -13.37 -8.58 -30.99
N ALA A 15 -14.48 -7.84 -31.00
CA ALA A 15 -14.84 -7.02 -29.87
C ALA A 15 -14.85 -7.90 -28.60
N PRO A 16 -14.43 -7.39 -27.43
CA PRO A 16 -14.49 -8.16 -26.20
C PRO A 16 -15.92 -8.65 -26.01
N GLN A 17 -16.09 -9.97 -25.86
CA GLN A 17 -17.40 -10.53 -25.56
C GLN A 17 -17.91 -9.88 -24.26
N PRO A 18 -19.20 -9.52 -24.20
CA PRO A 18 -19.78 -8.99 -22.97
C PRO A 18 -19.58 -10.01 -21.85
N GLU A 19 -18.84 -9.61 -20.81
CA GLU A 19 -18.53 -10.47 -19.68
C GLU A 19 -19.82 -10.88 -18.98
N SER A 20 -19.96 -12.19 -18.75
CA SER A 20 -21.03 -12.69 -17.88
C SER A 20 -20.81 -12.14 -16.47
N PRO A 21 -21.87 -11.70 -15.76
CA PRO A 21 -21.73 -11.22 -14.39
C PRO A 21 -21.12 -12.32 -13.51
N PRO A 22 -20.32 -11.95 -12.49
CA PRO A 22 -19.71 -12.94 -11.62
C PRO A 22 -20.80 -13.74 -10.90
N ARG A 23 -20.65 -15.06 -10.87
CA ARG A 23 -21.54 -15.97 -10.15
C ARG A 23 -21.45 -15.76 -8.63
N LEU A 24 -20.28 -15.37 -8.16
CA LEU A 24 -19.97 -15.17 -6.76
C LEU A 24 -19.03 -13.96 -6.60
N VAL A 25 -19.37 -13.06 -5.68
CA VAL A 25 -18.47 -12.00 -5.22
C VAL A 25 -18.03 -12.29 -3.79
N LEU A 26 -16.72 -12.26 -3.56
CA LEU A 26 -16.08 -12.36 -2.25
C LEU A 26 -15.33 -11.06 -1.96
N TYR A 27 -15.30 -10.64 -0.71
CA TYR A 27 -14.64 -9.42 -0.24
C TYR A 27 -13.49 -9.75 0.71
N VAL A 28 -12.39 -9.02 0.56
CA VAL A 28 -11.20 -9.10 1.42
C VAL A 28 -10.95 -7.74 2.07
N SER A 29 -10.94 -7.69 3.40
CA SER A 29 -10.69 -6.50 4.20
C SER A 29 -10.20 -6.89 5.59
N LYS A 30 -9.13 -6.24 6.07
CA LYS A 30 -8.67 -6.40 7.47
C LYS A 30 -9.73 -5.97 8.50
N LEU A 31 -10.70 -5.17 8.08
CA LEU A 31 -11.84 -4.74 8.91
C LEU A 31 -12.97 -5.77 8.97
N GLY A 32 -12.93 -6.82 8.15
CA GLY A 32 -13.96 -7.84 8.09
C GLY A 32 -14.04 -8.70 9.35
N ASP A 33 -15.19 -9.35 9.54
CA ASP A 33 -15.40 -10.32 10.61
C ASP A 33 -14.66 -11.65 10.39
N ASN A 34 -14.20 -11.92 9.16
CA ASN A 34 -13.55 -13.14 8.68
C ASN A 34 -14.46 -14.37 8.62
N THR A 35 -15.73 -14.21 8.24
CA THR A 35 -16.69 -15.33 8.17
C THR A 35 -16.91 -15.85 6.75
N THR A 36 -17.70 -15.15 5.93
CA THR A 36 -18.25 -15.70 4.66
C THR A 36 -17.72 -15.03 3.40
N GLY A 37 -17.09 -13.86 3.55
CA GLY A 37 -16.65 -13.04 2.43
C GLY A 37 -17.77 -12.37 1.63
N ARG A 38 -19.05 -12.48 2.00
CA ARG A 38 -20.19 -12.04 1.14
C ARG A 38 -20.52 -10.55 1.18
N SER A 39 -19.89 -9.80 2.07
CA SER A 39 -20.04 -8.35 2.23
C SER A 39 -18.75 -7.78 2.83
N TRP A 40 -18.58 -6.46 2.85
CA TRP A 40 -17.45 -5.83 3.54
C TRP A 40 -17.43 -6.13 5.05
N ARG A 41 -18.61 -6.23 5.69
CA ARG A 41 -18.74 -6.63 7.10
C ARG A 41 -18.25 -8.06 7.30
N SER A 42 -18.69 -8.97 6.42
CA SER A 42 -18.35 -10.38 6.51
C SER A 42 -17.07 -10.77 5.77
N ALA A 43 -16.26 -9.79 5.36
CA ALA A 43 -15.11 -9.97 4.49
C ALA A 43 -14.05 -10.88 5.13
N PHE A 44 -13.33 -11.63 4.29
CA PHE A 44 -12.13 -12.34 4.71
C PHE A 44 -11.03 -11.34 5.06
N ARG A 45 -10.19 -11.66 6.04
CA ARG A 45 -9.07 -10.79 6.46
C ARG A 45 -7.82 -10.95 5.61
N THR A 46 -7.71 -12.07 4.91
CA THR A 46 -6.58 -12.41 4.05
C THR A 46 -7.07 -12.75 2.64
N ILE A 47 -6.20 -12.54 1.67
CA ILE A 47 -6.45 -12.90 0.27
C ILE A 47 -6.48 -14.43 0.15
N GLN A 48 -5.58 -15.14 0.85
CA GLN A 48 -5.58 -16.61 0.83
C GLN A 48 -6.91 -17.20 1.31
N ALA A 49 -7.53 -16.66 2.38
CA ALA A 49 -8.82 -17.19 2.85
C ALA A 49 -9.95 -17.01 1.81
N ALA A 50 -9.92 -15.93 1.02
CA ALA A 50 -10.87 -15.75 -0.07
C ALA A 50 -10.59 -16.71 -1.24
N LEU A 51 -9.31 -16.95 -1.55
CA LEU A 51 -8.87 -17.92 -2.57
C LEU A 51 -9.28 -19.36 -2.21
N ASP A 52 -9.19 -19.73 -0.93
CA ASP A 52 -9.62 -21.02 -0.40
C ASP A 52 -11.15 -21.20 -0.47
N ALA A 53 -11.90 -20.10 -0.37
CA ALA A 53 -13.36 -20.09 -0.43
C ALA A 53 -13.93 -20.09 -1.86
N VAL A 54 -13.08 -20.04 -2.89
CA VAL A 54 -13.51 -20.11 -4.28
C VAL A 54 -14.12 -21.49 -4.54
N PRO A 55 -15.38 -21.58 -4.98
CA PRO A 55 -16.02 -22.85 -5.34
C PRO A 55 -15.55 -23.36 -6.71
N PRO A 56 -15.76 -24.66 -7.02
CA PRO A 56 -15.51 -25.15 -8.37
C PRO A 56 -16.42 -24.43 -9.38
N ASN A 57 -16.08 -24.52 -10.66
CA ASN A 57 -16.82 -24.02 -11.83
C ASN A 57 -16.49 -22.61 -12.35
N GLY A 58 -15.53 -21.90 -11.76
CA GLY A 58 -15.16 -20.55 -12.23
C GLY A 58 -16.21 -19.47 -11.95
N GLY A 59 -15.99 -18.29 -12.52
CA GLY A 59 -16.87 -17.12 -12.44
C GLY A 59 -16.93 -16.46 -11.06
N CYS A 60 -15.90 -16.61 -10.22
CA CYS A 60 -15.82 -15.97 -8.90
C CYS A 60 -14.98 -14.69 -8.97
N ARG A 61 -15.47 -13.60 -8.39
CA ARG A 61 -14.76 -12.33 -8.23
C ARG A 61 -14.38 -12.10 -6.77
N ILE A 62 -13.10 -11.92 -6.50
CA ILE A 62 -12.57 -11.49 -5.22
C ILE A 62 -12.23 -9.99 -5.33
N ILE A 63 -12.82 -9.18 -4.45
CA ILE A 63 -12.61 -7.75 -4.37
C ILE A 63 -11.81 -7.45 -3.10
N VAL A 64 -10.68 -6.78 -3.25
CA VAL A 64 -9.74 -6.49 -2.16
C VAL A 64 -9.79 -5.00 -1.83
N ARG A 65 -10.03 -4.67 -0.56
CA ARG A 65 -10.01 -3.28 -0.06
C ARG A 65 -8.57 -2.73 -0.10
N PRO A 66 -8.35 -1.44 -0.41
CA PRO A 66 -7.04 -0.81 -0.26
C PRO A 66 -6.44 -1.00 1.14
N ASP A 67 -5.25 -1.61 1.19
CA ASP A 67 -4.39 -1.83 2.35
C ASP A 67 -3.08 -2.49 1.85
N THR A 68 -2.18 -2.83 2.77
CA THR A 68 -1.05 -3.72 2.49
C THR A 68 -1.24 -5.07 3.15
N TYR A 69 -1.31 -6.11 2.34
CA TYR A 69 -1.47 -7.50 2.75
C TYR A 69 -0.09 -8.17 2.71
N MET A 70 0.43 -8.50 3.89
CA MET A 70 1.70 -9.23 4.04
C MET A 70 1.44 -10.72 3.82
N GLU A 71 1.34 -11.14 2.56
CA GLU A 71 1.01 -12.51 2.14
C GLU A 71 1.93 -12.95 1.00
N ALA A 72 2.36 -14.21 1.03
CA ALA A 72 3.24 -14.80 0.04
C ALA A 72 2.72 -16.20 -0.34
N ASN A 73 3.20 -16.71 -1.47
CA ASN A 73 2.90 -18.05 -1.97
C ASN A 73 1.39 -18.33 -2.02
N LEU A 74 0.64 -17.38 -2.60
CA LEU A 74 -0.80 -17.48 -2.79
C LEU A 74 -1.13 -18.55 -3.83
N PHE A 75 -2.25 -19.22 -3.63
CA PHE A 75 -2.78 -20.24 -4.55
C PHE A 75 -4.30 -20.34 -4.43
N PRO A 76 -5.04 -20.53 -5.54
CA PRO A 76 -6.48 -20.69 -5.51
C PRO A 76 -6.89 -22.13 -5.21
N ALA A 77 -8.06 -22.31 -4.59
CA ALA A 77 -8.66 -23.63 -4.44
C ALA A 77 -9.02 -24.26 -5.80
N HIS A 78 -9.47 -23.44 -6.76
CA HIS A 78 -9.89 -23.90 -8.09
C HIS A 78 -9.52 -22.90 -9.21
N PRO A 79 -9.22 -23.42 -10.42
CA PRO A 79 -9.07 -22.58 -11.60
C PRO A 79 -10.42 -22.00 -12.07
N GLY A 80 -10.35 -21.05 -13.00
CA GLY A 80 -11.51 -20.60 -13.76
C GLY A 80 -11.98 -21.64 -14.78
N ARG A 81 -12.92 -21.24 -15.63
CA ARG A 81 -13.38 -22.04 -16.77
C ARG A 81 -13.51 -21.18 -18.02
N GLU A 82 -13.53 -21.83 -19.17
CA GLU A 82 -13.79 -21.18 -20.45
C GLU A 82 -15.10 -20.38 -20.36
N GLY A 83 -15.05 -19.10 -20.74
CA GLY A 83 -16.16 -18.15 -20.59
C GLY A 83 -16.52 -17.72 -19.16
N ALA A 84 -15.86 -18.26 -18.13
CA ALA A 84 -16.12 -17.99 -16.72
C ALA A 84 -14.81 -17.89 -15.91
N TYR A 85 -14.02 -16.86 -16.21
CA TYR A 85 -12.78 -16.57 -15.50
C TYR A 85 -13.07 -16.24 -14.03
N ASN A 86 -12.15 -16.64 -13.14
CA ASN A 86 -12.10 -16.08 -11.79
C ASN A 86 -11.36 -14.73 -11.83
N GLU A 87 -11.62 -13.86 -10.85
CA GLU A 87 -11.06 -12.51 -10.82
C GLU A 87 -10.51 -12.18 -9.42
N LEU A 88 -9.34 -11.55 -9.36
CA LEU A 88 -8.77 -10.92 -8.18
C LEU A 88 -8.56 -9.43 -8.47
N ILE A 89 -9.38 -8.59 -7.86
CA ILE A 89 -9.51 -7.17 -8.21
C ILE A 89 -9.24 -6.29 -6.98
N GLY A 90 -8.35 -5.31 -7.12
CA GLY A 90 -8.19 -4.25 -6.13
C GLY A 90 -9.25 -3.14 -6.29
N ASP A 91 -9.94 -2.79 -5.20
CA ASP A 91 -10.89 -1.66 -5.15
C ASP A 91 -10.16 -0.32 -5.01
N THR A 92 -9.24 -0.03 -5.93
CA THR A 92 -8.35 1.12 -5.81
C THR A 92 -9.08 2.47 -5.85
N SER A 93 -10.28 2.51 -6.44
CA SER A 93 -11.11 3.71 -6.53
C SER A 93 -12.23 3.79 -5.50
N GLY A 94 -12.37 2.79 -4.63
CA GLY A 94 -13.51 2.68 -3.72
C GLY A 94 -14.85 2.42 -4.41
N SER A 95 -14.86 2.17 -5.72
CA SER A 95 -16.05 1.91 -6.53
C SER A 95 -16.84 0.68 -6.08
N TYR A 96 -16.20 -0.26 -5.37
CA TYR A 96 -16.86 -1.45 -4.83
C TYR A 96 -17.34 -1.26 -3.38
N GLY A 97 -17.22 -0.04 -2.83
CA GLY A 97 -17.83 0.32 -1.55
C GLY A 97 -17.00 -0.02 -0.31
N GLY A 98 -15.69 -0.30 -0.45
CA GLY A 98 -14.81 -0.61 0.68
C GLY A 98 -14.51 0.56 1.62
N GLY A 99 -14.98 1.76 1.28
CA GLY A 99 -14.84 3.00 2.06
C GLY A 99 -13.48 3.69 1.93
N ARG A 100 -12.41 2.97 1.57
CA ARG A 100 -11.07 3.51 1.33
C ARG A 100 -10.74 3.52 -0.16
N VAL A 101 -9.96 4.52 -0.56
CA VAL A 101 -9.35 4.66 -1.88
C VAL A 101 -7.83 4.54 -1.75
N GLY A 102 -7.13 4.12 -2.80
CA GLY A 102 -5.67 3.95 -2.78
C GLY A 102 -5.21 2.59 -3.30
N GLN A 103 -3.97 2.20 -2.98
CA GLN A 103 -3.39 0.97 -3.50
C GLN A 103 -3.81 -0.27 -2.70
N VAL A 104 -3.99 -1.38 -3.42
CA VAL A 104 -4.03 -2.72 -2.85
C VAL A 104 -2.65 -3.34 -3.04
N VAL A 105 -1.88 -3.42 -1.96
CA VAL A 105 -0.50 -3.91 -1.99
C VAL A 105 -0.45 -5.34 -1.47
N LEU A 106 0.05 -6.26 -2.30
CA LEU A 106 0.42 -7.62 -1.93
C LEU A 106 1.94 -7.63 -1.76
N ASP A 107 2.38 -7.69 -0.51
CA ASP A 107 3.79 -7.63 -0.16
C ASP A 107 4.23 -8.98 0.42
N CYS A 108 5.12 -9.65 -0.29
CA CYS A 108 5.66 -10.95 0.10
C CYS A 108 6.89 -10.81 1.00
N GLY A 109 7.30 -9.60 1.37
CA GLY A 109 8.42 -9.39 2.27
C GLY A 109 8.19 -9.99 3.65
N ASP A 110 9.29 -10.12 4.38
CA ASP A 110 9.25 -10.36 5.81
C ASP A 110 8.86 -9.06 6.53
N PRO A 111 7.79 -9.02 7.36
CA PRO A 111 7.34 -7.80 8.01
C PRO A 111 8.37 -7.13 8.94
N GLU A 112 9.35 -7.90 9.43
CA GLU A 112 10.41 -7.40 10.32
C GLU A 112 11.71 -7.17 9.56
N ARG A 113 12.07 -8.06 8.64
CA ARG A 113 13.38 -8.10 7.97
C ARG A 113 13.38 -7.46 6.57
N GLY A 114 12.21 -7.19 6.02
CA GLY A 114 12.04 -6.56 4.72
C GLY A 114 12.10 -7.55 3.54
N PHE A 115 12.71 -7.13 2.44
CA PHE A 115 12.68 -7.85 1.16
C PHE A 115 13.15 -9.30 1.30
N LYS A 116 12.27 -10.26 1.01
CA LYS A 116 12.54 -11.69 1.20
C LYS A 116 12.73 -12.37 -0.16
N SER A 117 13.98 -12.45 -0.57
CA SER A 117 14.33 -12.92 -1.91
C SER A 117 14.92 -14.32 -1.91
N TYR A 118 14.06 -15.31 -2.16
CA TYR A 118 14.45 -16.70 -2.37
C TYR A 118 13.62 -17.26 -3.51
N ASP A 119 14.24 -18.02 -4.41
CA ASP A 119 13.69 -18.55 -5.68
C ASP A 119 12.24 -19.10 -5.61
N TRP A 120 11.85 -19.66 -4.47
CA TRP A 120 10.53 -20.29 -4.23
C TRP A 120 9.55 -19.41 -3.43
N TRP A 121 9.99 -18.21 -3.01
CA TRP A 121 9.24 -17.28 -2.18
C TRP A 121 8.83 -16.07 -3.01
N GLY A 122 7.59 -16.09 -3.49
CA GLY A 122 7.02 -15.01 -4.31
C GLY A 122 5.56 -14.79 -4.01
N SER A 123 4.87 -14.04 -4.87
CA SER A 123 3.44 -13.78 -4.71
C SER A 123 2.57 -14.98 -5.02
N LEU A 124 2.98 -15.77 -6.02
CA LEU A 124 2.26 -16.96 -6.48
C LEU A 124 3.08 -18.19 -6.13
N ARG A 125 2.44 -19.18 -5.52
CA ARG A 125 3.13 -20.41 -5.13
C ARG A 125 3.53 -21.24 -6.35
N ALA A 126 4.83 -21.54 -6.46
CA ALA A 126 5.37 -22.52 -7.38
C ALA A 126 6.71 -23.04 -6.83
N TYR A 127 6.89 -24.35 -6.80
CA TYR A 127 8.17 -24.96 -6.44
C TYR A 127 8.22 -26.44 -6.85
N LYS A 128 9.43 -26.96 -7.05
CA LYS A 128 9.68 -28.38 -7.31
C LYS A 128 10.07 -29.12 -6.03
N LYS A 129 9.49 -30.30 -5.82
CA LYS A 129 9.88 -31.21 -4.72
C LYS A 129 11.38 -31.50 -4.77
N GLY A 130 12.04 -31.42 -3.62
CA GLY A 130 13.46 -31.71 -3.46
C GLY A 130 14.40 -30.64 -4.02
N TRP A 131 13.88 -29.47 -4.44
CA TRP A 131 14.71 -28.35 -4.92
C TRP A 131 15.65 -27.80 -3.84
N SER A 132 15.20 -27.76 -2.58
CA SER A 132 16.04 -27.45 -1.43
C SER A 132 15.62 -28.30 -0.22
N ALA A 133 16.38 -28.22 0.88
CA ALA A 133 16.04 -28.89 2.14
C ALA A 133 14.65 -28.48 2.69
N GLU A 134 14.15 -27.30 2.34
CA GLU A 134 12.83 -26.80 2.76
C GLU A 134 11.69 -27.32 1.87
N HIS A 135 11.99 -27.82 0.66
CA HIS A 135 11.00 -28.31 -0.31
C HIS A 135 10.75 -29.82 -0.21
N ALA A 136 10.46 -30.30 1.00
CA ALA A 136 10.14 -31.71 1.24
C ALA A 136 8.73 -32.11 0.74
N GLY A 137 7.83 -31.12 0.58
CA GLY A 137 6.47 -31.32 0.08
C GLY A 137 6.40 -31.66 -1.42
N GLU A 138 5.23 -32.11 -1.87
CA GLU A 138 4.99 -32.35 -3.30
C GLU A 138 5.16 -31.08 -4.15
N THR A 139 5.65 -31.25 -5.38
CA THR A 139 5.78 -30.18 -6.37
C THR A 139 4.47 -29.41 -6.49
N PHE A 140 4.56 -28.08 -6.41
CA PHE A 140 3.42 -27.19 -6.57
C PHE A 140 3.58 -26.37 -7.85
N SER A 141 2.54 -26.38 -8.67
CA SER A 141 2.50 -25.69 -9.96
C SER A 141 1.50 -24.54 -9.91
N ALA A 142 1.84 -23.41 -10.53
CA ALA A 142 0.93 -22.27 -10.68
C ALA A 142 -0.25 -22.57 -11.64
N ILE A 143 -0.38 -23.79 -12.19
CA ILE A 143 -1.47 -24.19 -13.08
C ILE A 143 -2.87 -23.99 -12.47
N GLY A 144 -2.98 -23.97 -11.13
CA GLY A 144 -4.24 -23.65 -10.44
C GLY A 144 -4.77 -22.24 -10.76
N TRP A 145 -3.91 -21.33 -11.24
CA TRP A 145 -4.26 -19.99 -11.70
C TRP A 145 -4.80 -19.95 -13.13
N ASP A 146 -5.05 -21.10 -13.76
CA ASP A 146 -5.64 -21.14 -15.10
C ASP A 146 -6.99 -20.42 -15.13
N ARG A 147 -7.16 -19.57 -16.15
CA ARG A 147 -8.33 -18.71 -16.36
C ARG A 147 -8.66 -17.81 -15.18
N TRP A 148 -7.63 -17.17 -14.66
CA TRP A 148 -7.75 -16.06 -13.70
C TRP A 148 -7.54 -14.70 -14.38
N ARG A 149 -8.18 -13.68 -13.82
CA ARG A 149 -7.94 -12.28 -14.13
C ARG A 149 -7.45 -11.53 -12.90
N PHE A 150 -6.36 -10.81 -13.02
CA PHE A 150 -5.82 -9.94 -11.99
C PHE A 150 -6.00 -8.49 -12.42
N LYS A 151 -6.46 -7.62 -11.52
CA LYS A 151 -6.70 -6.22 -11.86
C LYS A 151 -6.41 -5.26 -10.73
N ASN A 152 -5.72 -4.16 -11.04
CA ASN A 152 -5.44 -3.04 -10.12
C ASN A 152 -4.70 -3.46 -8.83
N LEU A 153 -3.71 -4.34 -8.94
CA LEU A 153 -2.90 -4.82 -7.81
C LEU A 153 -1.49 -4.24 -7.87
N TYR A 154 -0.91 -3.99 -6.69
CA TYR A 154 0.50 -3.69 -6.52
C TYR A 154 1.17 -4.89 -5.85
N VAL A 155 2.10 -5.56 -6.53
CA VAL A 155 2.68 -6.83 -6.10
C VAL A 155 4.19 -6.68 -5.93
N THR A 156 4.75 -7.04 -4.78
CA THR A 156 6.15 -6.77 -4.42
C THR A 156 6.69 -7.67 -3.30
N GLY A 157 7.94 -7.48 -2.90
CA GLY A 157 8.50 -7.98 -1.63
C GLY A 157 9.18 -9.35 -1.69
N GLY A 158 9.05 -10.05 -2.81
CA GLY A 158 9.56 -11.41 -2.99
C GLY A 158 10.37 -11.62 -4.28
N ASP A 159 10.63 -12.89 -4.56
CA ASP A 159 11.46 -13.33 -5.69
C ASP A 159 10.79 -13.12 -7.04
N GLY A 160 9.54 -13.57 -7.17
CA GLY A 160 8.69 -13.28 -8.32
C GLY A 160 7.56 -12.34 -7.94
N GLY A 161 7.23 -11.40 -8.85
CA GLY A 161 5.96 -10.70 -8.84
C GLY A 161 4.82 -11.60 -9.32
N LEU A 162 4.01 -11.11 -10.25
CA LEU A 162 2.98 -11.87 -10.98
C LEU A 162 3.62 -12.79 -12.05
N MET A 163 4.36 -13.79 -11.56
CA MET A 163 5.02 -14.82 -12.36
C MET A 163 4.33 -16.16 -12.16
N PHE A 164 3.74 -16.69 -13.24
CA PHE A 164 3.02 -17.97 -13.23
C PHE A 164 3.92 -19.09 -13.74
N ASP A 165 4.72 -19.70 -12.85
CA ASP A 165 5.47 -20.91 -13.20
C ASP A 165 4.61 -22.16 -13.00
N CYS A 166 4.20 -22.78 -14.11
CA CYS A 166 3.43 -24.00 -14.09
C CYS A 166 4.28 -25.26 -13.79
N THR A 167 5.54 -25.11 -13.37
CA THR A 167 6.47 -26.13 -12.82
C THR A 167 6.10 -27.60 -13.14
N ASP A 168 6.78 -28.18 -14.14
CA ASP A 168 6.60 -29.57 -14.60
C ASP A 168 5.17 -29.96 -15.07
N ARG A 169 4.21 -29.02 -15.14
CA ARG A 169 2.85 -29.21 -15.68
C ARG A 169 2.66 -28.45 -16.99
N VAL A 170 3.17 -29.02 -18.07
CA VAL A 170 3.04 -28.47 -19.43
C VAL A 170 1.63 -28.71 -19.97
N GLU A 171 0.70 -27.85 -19.55
CA GLU A 171 -0.72 -27.93 -19.87
C GLU A 171 -1.21 -26.61 -20.49
N PRO A 172 -2.34 -26.61 -21.24
CA PRO A 172 -2.96 -25.38 -21.71
C PRO A 172 -3.26 -24.43 -20.54
N PHE A 173 -2.80 -23.19 -20.64
CA PHE A 173 -2.90 -22.18 -19.60
C PHE A 173 -3.25 -20.81 -20.17
N SER A 174 -4.07 -20.05 -19.44
CA SER A 174 -4.47 -18.70 -19.79
C SER A 174 -4.60 -17.85 -18.53
N VAL A 175 -4.09 -16.62 -18.57
CA VAL A 175 -4.26 -15.63 -17.51
C VAL A 175 -4.37 -14.24 -18.13
N VAL A 176 -5.13 -13.36 -17.48
CA VAL A 176 -5.23 -11.95 -17.87
C VAL A 176 -4.80 -11.08 -16.70
N VAL A 177 -3.85 -10.17 -16.92
CA VAL A 177 -3.34 -9.25 -15.89
C VAL A 177 -3.51 -7.83 -16.39
N GLU A 178 -4.26 -7.00 -15.68
CA GLU A 178 -4.63 -5.66 -16.12
C GLU A 178 -4.29 -4.59 -15.07
N ASN A 179 -3.59 -3.53 -15.50
CA ASN A 179 -3.30 -2.35 -14.69
C ASN A 179 -2.62 -2.69 -13.35
N CYS A 180 -1.73 -3.70 -13.36
CA CYS A 180 -0.99 -4.12 -12.18
C CYS A 180 0.43 -3.54 -12.19
N VAL A 181 0.92 -3.22 -11.00
CA VAL A 181 2.35 -3.00 -10.75
C VAL A 181 2.89 -4.29 -10.15
N SER A 182 3.98 -4.80 -10.71
CA SER A 182 4.50 -6.09 -10.33
C SER A 182 6.01 -6.08 -10.29
N ILE A 183 6.55 -6.29 -9.10
CA ILE A 183 7.97 -6.17 -8.78
C ILE A 183 8.42 -7.49 -8.16
N GLY A 184 9.44 -8.11 -8.75
CA GLY A 184 10.12 -9.27 -8.18
C GLY A 184 11.63 -9.09 -8.23
N ARG A 185 12.37 -9.86 -7.42
CA ARG A 185 13.82 -9.99 -7.64
C ARG A 185 14.09 -10.52 -9.05
N ALA A 186 13.66 -11.75 -9.32
CA ALA A 186 13.92 -12.47 -10.56
C ALA A 186 12.99 -11.99 -11.67
N PHE A 187 11.69 -11.95 -11.42
CA PHE A 187 10.71 -11.72 -12.48
C PHE A 187 9.70 -10.65 -12.08
N GLY A 188 9.61 -9.60 -12.91
CA GLY A 188 8.54 -8.61 -12.76
C GLY A 188 7.18 -9.22 -13.06
N GLY A 189 7.08 -10.08 -14.05
CA GLY A 189 5.92 -10.94 -14.29
C GLY A 189 6.13 -11.83 -15.50
N GLY A 190 5.16 -12.69 -15.77
CA GLY A 190 5.23 -13.57 -16.94
C GLY A 190 4.71 -14.97 -16.66
N VAL A 191 5.08 -15.90 -17.54
CA VAL A 191 4.61 -17.29 -17.51
C VAL A 191 5.73 -18.25 -17.87
N ALA A 192 5.72 -19.44 -17.28
CA ALA A 192 6.65 -20.51 -17.61
C ALA A 192 5.98 -21.89 -17.55
N SER A 193 6.57 -22.86 -18.24
CA SER A 193 6.22 -24.28 -18.16
C SER A 193 4.79 -24.61 -18.61
N CYS A 194 4.23 -23.88 -19.59
CA CYS A 194 2.84 -24.04 -20.02
C CYS A 194 2.70 -24.15 -21.54
N LEU A 195 1.48 -24.41 -21.99
CA LEU A 195 1.05 -24.29 -23.39
C LEU A 195 0.04 -23.15 -23.52
N SER A 196 0.17 -22.32 -24.55
CA SER A 196 -0.79 -21.24 -24.81
C SER A 196 -2.08 -21.77 -25.45
N ARG A 197 -3.20 -21.08 -25.22
CA ARG A 197 -4.47 -21.33 -25.94
C ARG A 197 -4.65 -20.34 -27.09
N PRO A 198 -5.01 -20.79 -28.31
CA PRO A 198 -5.26 -19.89 -29.44
C PRO A 198 -6.31 -18.81 -29.14
N ASP A 199 -7.43 -19.22 -28.54
CA ASP A 199 -8.61 -18.36 -28.35
C ASP A 199 -8.62 -17.63 -27.00
N GLU A 200 -7.70 -17.99 -26.11
CA GLU A 200 -7.56 -17.44 -24.75
C GLU A 200 -6.09 -17.07 -24.48
N PRO A 201 -5.50 -16.12 -25.22
CA PRO A 201 -4.08 -15.80 -25.11
C PRO A 201 -3.73 -15.28 -23.71
N ILE A 202 -2.55 -15.64 -23.23
CA ILE A 202 -1.98 -15.10 -21.99
C ILE A 202 -1.74 -13.61 -22.22
N THR A 203 -2.34 -12.76 -21.38
CA THR A 203 -2.40 -11.32 -21.64
C THR A 203 -1.97 -10.49 -20.44
N PHE A 204 -1.09 -9.52 -20.66
CA PHE A 204 -0.74 -8.46 -19.72
C PHE A 204 -1.06 -7.12 -20.38
N ARG A 205 -1.87 -6.28 -19.72
CA ARG A 205 -2.34 -4.99 -20.25
C ARG A 205 -2.16 -3.87 -19.25
N GLY A 206 -1.53 -2.77 -19.64
CA GLY A 206 -1.34 -1.60 -18.78
C GLY A 206 -0.48 -1.87 -17.55
N CYS A 207 0.35 -2.93 -17.59
CA CYS A 207 1.14 -3.36 -16.45
C CYS A 207 2.52 -2.71 -16.42
N THR A 208 3.02 -2.46 -15.21
CA THR A 208 4.40 -2.06 -14.94
C THR A 208 5.12 -3.24 -14.30
N LEU A 209 6.05 -3.84 -15.02
CA LEU A 209 6.78 -5.06 -14.64
C LEU A 209 8.24 -4.73 -14.35
N LEU A 210 8.70 -5.00 -13.13
CA LEU A 210 10.06 -4.70 -12.69
C LEU A 210 10.76 -5.95 -12.16
N ALA A 211 11.94 -6.24 -12.72
CA ALA A 211 12.89 -7.16 -12.08
C ALA A 211 14.02 -6.35 -11.43
N LEU A 212 14.35 -6.69 -10.19
CA LEU A 212 15.34 -5.95 -9.40
C LEU A 212 16.77 -6.50 -9.58
N ASP A 213 16.91 -7.71 -10.12
CA ASP A 213 18.18 -8.43 -10.16
C ASP A 213 18.72 -8.58 -11.58
N TRP A 214 20.00 -8.93 -11.63
CA TRP A 214 20.81 -9.17 -12.82
C TRP A 214 21.34 -10.61 -12.91
N TRP A 215 21.16 -11.40 -11.84
CA TRP A 215 21.62 -12.79 -11.75
C TRP A 215 20.67 -13.79 -12.40
N GLY A 216 21.24 -14.83 -13.04
CA GLY A 216 20.51 -15.98 -13.55
C GLY A 216 19.63 -15.68 -14.76
N ASP A 217 18.39 -16.17 -14.72
CA ASP A 217 17.39 -16.02 -15.78
C ASP A 217 16.43 -14.83 -15.54
N THR A 218 16.74 -13.93 -14.62
CA THR A 218 15.94 -12.74 -14.30
C THR A 218 15.55 -11.88 -15.53
N ALA A 219 14.33 -11.33 -15.53
CA ALA A 219 13.82 -10.42 -16.57
C ALA A 219 12.59 -9.66 -16.08
N ALA A 220 12.34 -8.46 -16.61
CA ALA A 220 11.09 -7.75 -16.29
C ALA A 220 9.85 -8.53 -16.72
N ALA A 221 9.86 -9.04 -17.95
CA ALA A 221 8.90 -10.02 -18.45
C ALA A 221 9.62 -11.32 -18.83
N TYR A 222 9.12 -12.45 -18.33
CA TYR A 222 9.64 -13.78 -18.66
C TYR A 222 8.58 -14.63 -19.37
N VAL A 223 8.95 -15.27 -20.47
CA VAL A 223 8.05 -16.15 -21.24
C VAL A 223 8.73 -17.48 -21.55
N ARG A 224 8.18 -18.58 -21.04
CA ARG A 224 8.54 -19.92 -21.50
C ARG A 224 7.29 -20.73 -21.78
N VAL A 225 6.90 -20.75 -23.05
CA VAL A 225 5.86 -21.64 -23.57
C VAL A 225 6.53 -22.81 -24.27
N GLU A 226 6.08 -24.01 -23.97
CA GLU A 226 6.79 -25.24 -24.32
C GLU A 226 6.41 -25.75 -25.73
N ASN A 227 6.26 -24.84 -26.71
CA ASN A 227 5.95 -25.24 -28.08
C ASN A 227 7.15 -25.98 -28.70
N THR A 228 6.90 -27.08 -29.38
CA THR A 228 7.94 -27.85 -30.09
C THR A 228 8.37 -27.21 -31.40
N ALA A 229 7.57 -26.29 -31.93
CA ALA A 229 7.86 -25.50 -33.13
C ALA A 229 7.32 -24.07 -32.95
N MET A 230 7.85 -23.11 -33.72
CA MET A 230 7.43 -21.72 -33.65
C MET A 230 5.95 -21.58 -34.04
N PRO A 231 5.07 -21.08 -33.17
CA PRO A 231 3.66 -20.93 -33.51
C PRO A 231 3.45 -19.82 -34.54
N ASP A 232 2.36 -19.93 -35.29
CA ASP A 232 1.93 -18.96 -36.30
C ASP A 232 1.25 -17.71 -35.71
N ARG A 233 1.01 -17.72 -34.40
CA ARG A 233 0.35 -16.69 -33.61
C ARG A 233 1.08 -16.43 -32.29
N PRO A 234 0.85 -15.28 -31.64
CA PRO A 234 1.40 -15.01 -30.31
C PRO A 234 0.88 -16.00 -29.25
N ASP A 235 1.79 -16.49 -28.41
CA ASP A 235 1.49 -17.20 -27.18
C ASP A 235 1.09 -16.25 -26.05
N VAL A 236 1.81 -15.12 -25.97
CA VAL A 236 1.69 -14.11 -24.91
C VAL A 236 1.58 -12.73 -25.55
N VAL A 237 0.63 -11.93 -25.05
CA VAL A 237 0.37 -10.56 -25.49
C VAL A 237 0.66 -9.59 -24.34
N PHE A 238 1.52 -8.61 -24.61
CA PHE A 238 1.75 -7.45 -23.77
C PHE A 238 1.21 -6.21 -24.48
N GLU A 239 0.31 -5.47 -23.83
CA GLU A 239 -0.31 -4.26 -24.37
C GLU A 239 -0.16 -3.10 -23.38
N ASP A 240 0.36 -1.96 -23.82
CA ASP A 240 0.56 -0.77 -22.97
C ASP A 240 1.42 -1.05 -21.71
N CYS A 241 2.34 -2.02 -21.78
CA CYS A 241 3.18 -2.41 -20.65
C CYS A 241 4.49 -1.62 -20.59
N THR A 242 4.96 -1.36 -19.37
CA THR A 242 6.33 -0.88 -19.10
C THR A 242 7.13 -1.98 -18.43
N MET A 243 8.25 -2.38 -19.03
CA MET A 243 9.11 -3.49 -18.60
C MET A 243 10.50 -2.95 -18.27
N ILE A 244 10.95 -3.09 -17.03
CA ILE A 244 12.20 -2.50 -16.54
C ILE A 244 13.01 -3.53 -15.77
N SER A 245 14.25 -3.76 -16.18
CA SER A 245 15.17 -4.68 -15.50
C SER A 245 16.61 -4.25 -15.71
N PRO A 246 17.54 -4.49 -14.77
CA PRO A 246 18.96 -4.31 -15.04
C PRO A 246 19.51 -5.35 -16.03
N GLN A 247 18.83 -6.49 -16.27
CA GLN A 247 19.31 -7.56 -17.14
C GLN A 247 18.68 -7.51 -18.54
N CYS A 248 17.37 -7.68 -18.66
CA CYS A 248 16.64 -7.52 -19.92
C CYS A 248 15.16 -7.26 -19.66
N ALA A 249 14.52 -6.54 -20.59
CA ALA A 249 13.11 -6.21 -20.46
C ALA A 249 12.21 -7.43 -20.78
N LEU A 250 12.58 -8.22 -21.78
CA LEU A 250 11.86 -9.44 -22.15
C LEU A 250 12.85 -10.59 -22.34
N LYS A 251 12.59 -11.71 -21.66
CA LYS A 251 13.32 -12.96 -21.85
C LYS A 251 12.39 -14.07 -22.28
N ALA A 252 12.86 -14.92 -23.19
CA ALA A 252 12.17 -16.13 -23.57
C ALA A 252 13.02 -17.39 -23.46
N GLY A 253 12.41 -18.47 -22.95
CA GLY A 253 13.05 -19.76 -22.72
C GLY A 253 13.89 -19.82 -21.44
N ASN A 254 14.62 -20.91 -21.27
CA ASN A 254 15.59 -21.09 -20.18
C ASN A 254 16.81 -21.90 -20.64
N TYR A 255 17.86 -21.95 -19.83
CA TYR A 255 19.08 -22.71 -20.10
C TYR A 255 18.76 -24.20 -20.26
N GLY A 256 19.18 -24.80 -21.39
CA GLY A 256 18.93 -26.20 -21.72
C GLY A 256 17.55 -26.49 -22.33
N TYR A 257 16.70 -25.48 -22.50
CA TYR A 257 15.39 -25.64 -23.13
C TYR A 257 15.45 -25.32 -24.63
N HIS A 258 14.73 -26.12 -25.43
CA HIS A 258 14.72 -26.03 -26.89
C HIS A 258 13.29 -25.84 -27.44
N THR A 259 12.48 -25.09 -26.71
CA THR A 259 11.09 -24.80 -27.03
C THR A 259 10.92 -23.40 -27.59
N CYS A 260 9.87 -23.18 -28.38
CA CYS A 260 9.62 -21.94 -29.08
C CYS A 260 8.56 -21.10 -28.38
N SER A 261 8.77 -19.79 -28.33
CA SER A 261 7.78 -18.84 -27.83
C SER A 261 7.62 -17.67 -28.80
N ARG A 262 6.37 -17.29 -29.08
CA ARG A 262 6.02 -16.11 -29.88
C ARG A 262 5.34 -15.08 -29.01
N VAL A 263 5.88 -13.87 -28.95
CA VAL A 263 5.41 -12.81 -28.04
C VAL A 263 4.98 -11.59 -28.84
N GLN A 264 3.79 -11.07 -28.58
CA GLN A 264 3.32 -9.81 -29.14
C GLN A 264 3.45 -8.70 -28.11
N LEU A 265 4.00 -7.56 -28.54
CA LEU A 265 4.15 -6.35 -27.75
C LEU A 265 3.55 -5.18 -28.51
N ARG A 266 2.55 -4.53 -27.91
CA ARG A 266 1.81 -3.42 -28.49
C ARG A 266 1.87 -2.20 -27.57
N ARG A 267 2.41 -1.08 -28.07
CA ARG A 267 2.61 0.16 -27.30
C ARG A 267 3.42 -0.04 -26.00
N CYS A 268 4.30 -1.04 -25.99
CA CYS A 268 5.14 -1.36 -24.84
C CYS A 268 6.41 -0.52 -24.78
N LYS A 269 6.90 -0.27 -23.56
CA LYS A 269 8.18 0.38 -23.28
C LYS A 269 9.10 -0.61 -22.58
N LEU A 270 10.24 -0.93 -23.20
CA LEU A 270 11.18 -1.95 -22.75
C LEU A 270 12.50 -1.31 -22.36
N PHE A 271 12.90 -1.46 -21.10
CA PHE A 271 14.12 -0.87 -20.55
C PHE A 271 15.03 -1.94 -19.94
N ALA A 272 16.21 -2.12 -20.52
CA ALA A 272 17.33 -2.83 -19.91
C ALA A 272 18.31 -1.79 -19.35
N LEU A 273 18.38 -1.66 -18.02
CA LEU A 273 19.06 -0.55 -17.35
C LEU A 273 20.60 -0.66 -17.40
N ASN A 274 21.15 -1.84 -17.60
CA ASN A 274 22.59 -2.02 -17.76
C ASN A 274 23.03 -1.67 -19.20
N PHE A 275 23.19 -0.38 -19.45
CA PHE A 275 23.70 0.18 -20.71
C PHE A 275 25.19 -0.06 -20.98
N SER A 276 25.90 -0.78 -20.09
CA SER A 276 27.36 -0.99 -19.98
C SER A 276 28.28 -0.38 -21.05
N GLN A 277 29.45 0.10 -20.64
CA GLN A 277 30.48 0.44 -21.62
C GLN A 277 30.88 -0.81 -22.44
N PRO A 278 31.35 -0.65 -23.70
CA PRO A 278 31.65 -1.78 -24.59
C PRO A 278 32.58 -2.85 -24.01
N ALA A 279 33.54 -2.44 -23.17
CA ALA A 279 34.49 -3.34 -22.50
C ALA A 279 34.01 -3.85 -21.12
N GLY A 280 32.79 -3.51 -20.71
CA GLY A 280 32.21 -3.91 -19.42
C GLY A 280 31.50 -5.25 -19.50
N THR A 281 30.43 -5.39 -18.71
CA THR A 281 29.54 -6.55 -18.66
C THR A 281 28.16 -6.19 -19.23
N PRO A 282 28.04 -5.95 -20.55
CA PRO A 282 26.78 -5.56 -21.16
C PRO A 282 25.72 -6.66 -21.05
N THR A 283 24.46 -6.24 -21.00
CA THR A 283 23.33 -7.16 -21.18
C THR A 283 23.39 -7.81 -22.54
N ASP A 284 22.98 -9.08 -22.65
CA ASP A 284 22.94 -9.76 -23.94
C ASP A 284 21.89 -9.15 -24.88
N GLY A 285 20.86 -8.47 -24.38
CA GLY A 285 19.93 -7.68 -25.19
C GLY A 285 18.74 -7.16 -24.38
N ILE A 286 18.04 -6.14 -24.89
CA ILE A 286 16.77 -5.67 -24.33
C ILE A 286 15.72 -6.79 -24.42
N ILE A 287 15.70 -7.49 -25.55
CA ILE A 287 14.93 -8.71 -25.80
C ILE A 287 15.92 -9.86 -25.96
N GLN A 288 15.74 -10.92 -25.19
CA GLN A 288 16.67 -12.04 -25.12
C GLN A 288 15.98 -13.39 -25.32
N SER A 289 16.54 -14.22 -26.21
CA SER A 289 16.32 -15.68 -26.19
C SER A 289 17.39 -16.32 -25.30
N VAL A 290 17.05 -17.27 -24.43
CA VAL A 290 18.08 -17.84 -23.53
C VAL A 290 19.04 -18.77 -24.29
N GLN A 291 18.50 -19.79 -24.95
CA GLN A 291 19.33 -20.86 -25.52
C GLN A 291 19.85 -20.53 -26.92
N HIS A 292 18.99 -20.06 -27.82
CA HIS A 292 19.31 -19.81 -29.23
C HIS A 292 18.26 -18.90 -29.89
N GLY A 293 18.64 -17.99 -30.79
CA GLY A 293 17.74 -16.97 -31.35
C GLY A 293 16.48 -17.52 -32.02
N LYS A 294 16.61 -18.61 -32.80
CA LYS A 294 15.49 -19.28 -33.51
C LYS A 294 14.28 -19.68 -32.64
N TYR A 295 14.46 -19.77 -31.32
CA TYR A 295 13.42 -20.17 -30.38
C TYR A 295 12.50 -19.02 -29.94
N LEU A 296 12.79 -17.78 -30.35
CA LEU A 296 11.97 -16.62 -30.04
C LEU A 296 11.52 -15.92 -31.31
N HIS A 297 10.22 -15.59 -31.37
CA HIS A 297 9.68 -14.62 -32.32
C HIS A 297 8.98 -13.49 -31.57
N VAL A 298 9.27 -12.24 -31.92
CA VAL A 298 8.60 -11.07 -31.34
C VAL A 298 7.85 -10.25 -32.38
N GLU A 299 6.63 -9.84 -32.05
CA GLU A 299 5.85 -8.88 -32.82
C GLU A 299 5.86 -7.55 -32.08
N LEU A 300 6.44 -6.52 -32.67
CA LEU A 300 6.57 -5.19 -32.07
C LEU A 300 5.67 -4.21 -32.83
N GLU A 301 4.65 -3.68 -32.16
CA GLU A 301 3.76 -2.63 -32.66
C GLU A 301 3.89 -1.39 -31.76
N ASP A 302 4.34 -0.26 -32.32
CA ASP A 302 4.45 1.02 -31.61
C ASP A 302 5.30 0.98 -30.30
N CYS A 303 6.36 0.18 -30.30
CA CYS A 303 7.21 -0.03 -29.12
C CYS A 303 8.39 0.93 -29.00
N LEU A 304 8.82 1.19 -27.77
CA LEU A 304 10.10 1.82 -27.45
C LEU A 304 11.01 0.81 -26.72
N LEU A 305 12.24 0.69 -27.19
CA LEU A 305 13.26 -0.18 -26.60
C LEU A 305 14.47 0.67 -26.18
N ALA A 306 14.99 0.49 -24.97
CA ALA A 306 16.17 1.20 -24.50
C ALA A 306 17.10 0.28 -23.68
N GLY A 307 18.40 0.27 -23.98
CA GLY A 307 19.40 -0.56 -23.30
C GLY A 307 20.74 -0.64 -24.04
N TYR A 308 21.58 -1.63 -23.73
CA TYR A 308 22.87 -1.78 -24.43
C TYR A 308 22.67 -2.08 -25.93
N LYS A 309 21.98 -3.17 -26.27
CA LYS A 309 21.63 -3.58 -27.64
C LYS A 309 20.23 -4.18 -27.71
N VAL A 310 19.63 -4.23 -28.91
CA VAL A 310 18.22 -4.64 -29.07
C VAL A 310 17.99 -6.12 -28.79
N PHE A 311 18.71 -6.99 -29.48
CA PHE A 311 18.49 -8.44 -29.46
C PHE A 311 19.70 -9.20 -28.92
N GLY A 312 19.42 -10.30 -28.22
CA GLY A 312 20.41 -11.11 -27.54
C GLY A 312 20.09 -12.59 -27.47
N SER A 313 21.14 -13.40 -27.42
CA SER A 313 21.07 -14.79 -26.99
C SER A 313 22.06 -15.01 -25.85
N ALA A 314 21.67 -15.67 -24.76
CA ALA A 314 22.58 -15.86 -23.61
C ALA A 314 23.62 -16.95 -23.87
N VAL A 315 23.18 -18.09 -24.41
CA VAL A 315 24.04 -19.26 -24.65
C VAL A 315 24.69 -19.18 -26.03
N SER A 316 23.92 -19.32 -27.10
CA SER A 316 24.44 -19.18 -28.48
C SER A 316 24.41 -17.72 -28.92
N LYS A 317 25.36 -16.90 -28.44
CA LYS A 317 25.39 -15.44 -28.63
C LYS A 317 25.34 -15.00 -30.09
N GLU A 318 25.99 -15.76 -30.95
CA GLU A 318 26.05 -15.58 -32.41
C GLU A 318 24.70 -15.77 -33.11
N SER A 319 23.74 -16.44 -32.48
CA SER A 319 22.41 -16.69 -33.05
C SER A 319 21.40 -15.56 -32.81
N ALA A 320 21.81 -14.44 -32.20
CA ALA A 320 20.90 -13.36 -31.82
C ALA A 320 20.16 -12.73 -33.02
N ASP A 321 20.76 -12.78 -34.22
CA ASP A 321 20.17 -12.34 -35.49
C ASP A 321 19.04 -13.26 -35.99
N GLN A 322 18.95 -14.48 -35.45
CA GLN A 322 17.91 -15.47 -35.77
C GLN A 322 16.64 -15.32 -34.92
N ILE A 323 16.58 -14.35 -34.02
CA ILE A 323 15.33 -14.00 -33.33
C ILE A 323 14.33 -13.51 -34.39
N GLY A 324 13.24 -14.25 -34.54
CA GLY A 324 12.15 -13.91 -35.44
C GLY A 324 11.54 -12.57 -35.04
N ARG A 325 11.22 -11.73 -36.04
CA ARG A 325 10.61 -10.42 -35.75
C ARG A 325 9.60 -9.99 -36.79
N SER A 326 8.55 -9.33 -36.31
CA SER A 326 7.58 -8.59 -37.12
C SER A 326 7.45 -7.18 -36.55
N LEU A 327 7.61 -6.16 -37.39
CA LEU A 327 7.58 -4.76 -36.98
C LEU A 327 6.38 -4.06 -37.60
N ARG A 328 5.65 -3.28 -36.80
CA ARG A 328 4.53 -2.46 -37.25
C ARG A 328 4.54 -1.10 -36.54
N GLY A 329 4.19 -0.05 -37.28
CA GLY A 329 4.07 1.29 -36.71
C GLY A 329 5.41 1.85 -36.21
N ASN A 330 5.37 2.57 -35.10
CA ASN A 330 6.48 3.36 -34.58
C ASN A 330 7.36 2.55 -33.60
N VAL A 331 8.25 1.70 -34.14
CA VAL A 331 9.23 0.95 -33.34
C VAL A 331 10.55 1.71 -33.23
N ARG A 332 10.94 2.08 -32.00
CA ARG A 332 12.09 2.97 -31.72
C ARG A 332 13.08 2.30 -30.78
N ALA A 333 14.38 2.55 -30.97
CA ALA A 333 15.45 2.00 -30.15
C ALA A 333 16.44 3.09 -29.70
N TYR A 334 16.66 3.23 -28.39
CA TYR A 334 17.74 4.01 -27.80
C TYR A 334 18.81 3.06 -27.24
N VAL A 335 19.87 2.84 -28.02
CA VAL A 335 20.92 1.86 -27.69
C VAL A 335 22.27 2.52 -27.48
N GLN A 336 23.20 1.79 -26.86
CA GLN A 336 24.59 2.22 -26.72
C GLN A 336 25.16 2.65 -28.09
N PHE A 337 25.96 3.72 -28.12
CA PHE A 337 26.27 4.43 -29.37
C PHE A 337 27.03 3.60 -30.43
N GLN A 338 27.76 2.56 -30.04
CA GLN A 338 28.46 1.63 -30.93
C GLN A 338 27.60 0.44 -31.37
N GLN A 339 26.43 0.23 -30.75
CA GLN A 339 25.54 -0.86 -31.11
C GLN A 339 24.69 -0.49 -32.32
N GLU A 340 24.41 -1.49 -33.14
CA GLU A 340 23.54 -1.36 -34.30
C GLU A 340 22.07 -1.40 -33.87
N VAL A 341 21.24 -0.67 -34.63
CA VAL A 341 19.79 -0.76 -34.54
C VAL A 341 19.30 -1.61 -35.71
N PRO A 342 18.55 -2.70 -35.46
CA PRO A 342 18.06 -3.56 -36.52
C PRO A 342 17.21 -2.84 -37.59
N PRO A 343 17.26 -3.29 -38.85
CA PRO A 343 16.45 -2.72 -39.92
C PRO A 343 14.95 -2.67 -39.58
N GLY A 344 14.31 -1.55 -39.94
CA GLY A 344 12.89 -1.29 -39.67
C GLY A 344 12.59 -0.63 -38.32
N MET A 345 13.60 -0.41 -37.47
CA MET A 345 13.46 0.36 -36.24
C MET A 345 14.11 1.74 -36.37
N LEU A 346 13.54 2.77 -35.74
CA LEU A 346 14.14 4.10 -35.67
C LEU A 346 15.17 4.18 -34.53
N ARG A 347 16.42 4.50 -34.85
CA ARG A 347 17.44 4.83 -33.85
C ARG A 347 17.16 6.20 -33.23
N LEU A 348 17.08 6.27 -31.91
CA LEU A 348 16.97 7.53 -31.18
C LEU A 348 18.35 8.10 -30.88
N GLY A 349 18.55 9.38 -31.25
CA GLY A 349 19.78 10.14 -30.95
C GLY A 349 19.75 10.90 -29.62
N HIS A 350 18.65 10.82 -28.88
CA HIS A 350 18.44 11.48 -27.60
C HIS A 350 17.68 10.57 -26.65
N TRP A 351 17.81 10.85 -25.35
CA TRP A 351 17.09 10.14 -24.31
C TRP A 351 15.57 10.36 -24.42
N PRO A 352 14.74 9.30 -24.43
CA PRO A 352 13.29 9.41 -24.55
C PRO A 352 12.64 9.84 -23.22
N LEU A 353 12.68 11.13 -22.91
CA LEU A 353 12.15 11.71 -21.67
C LEU A 353 10.65 11.43 -21.47
N ASP A 354 9.88 11.48 -22.55
CA ASP A 354 8.45 11.19 -22.59
C ASP A 354 8.14 9.76 -22.09
N ALA A 355 9.05 8.82 -22.30
CA ALA A 355 8.85 7.44 -21.89
C ALA A 355 9.10 7.20 -20.39
N LEU A 356 10.00 7.97 -19.77
CA LEU A 356 10.31 7.89 -18.33
C LEU A 356 9.13 8.27 -17.45
N THR A 357 8.23 9.13 -17.92
CA THR A 357 7.00 9.46 -17.17
C THR A 357 6.14 8.22 -16.89
N GLY A 358 6.31 7.14 -17.66
CA GLY A 358 5.65 5.84 -17.43
C GLY A 358 6.42 4.87 -16.53
N TRP A 359 7.60 5.22 -16.01
CA TRP A 359 8.35 4.37 -15.07
C TRP A 359 7.72 4.38 -13.68
N ALA A 360 7.26 5.55 -13.23
CA ALA A 360 6.52 5.63 -11.99
C ALA A 360 5.15 5.00 -12.22
N PRO A 361 4.70 4.07 -11.36
CA PRO A 361 3.30 3.68 -11.35
C PRO A 361 2.43 4.93 -11.17
N PRO A 362 1.19 4.95 -11.70
CA PRO A 362 0.31 6.10 -11.57
C PRO A 362 0.28 6.54 -10.08
N PRO A 363 0.45 7.85 -9.80
CA PRO A 363 0.53 8.33 -8.43
C PRO A 363 -0.66 7.82 -7.63
N ARG A 364 -0.44 7.48 -6.35
CA ARG A 364 -1.53 7.13 -5.41
C ARG A 364 -2.70 8.13 -5.46
N ASN A 365 -2.43 9.36 -5.89
CA ASN A 365 -3.31 10.52 -5.81
C ASN A 365 -3.76 11.09 -7.17
N ALA A 366 -3.53 10.44 -8.32
CA ALA A 366 -3.80 11.04 -9.64
C ALA A 366 -5.30 11.29 -9.99
N GLY A 367 -6.20 11.21 -9.02
CA GLY A 367 -7.61 11.59 -9.21
C GLY A 367 -8.58 11.27 -8.06
N GLN A 368 -8.10 10.92 -6.86
CA GLN A 368 -8.96 10.42 -5.80
C GLN A 368 -8.93 11.34 -4.58
N ARG A 369 -10.07 12.00 -4.37
CA ARG A 369 -10.29 12.96 -3.29
C ARG A 369 -10.33 12.21 -1.96
N HIS A 370 -9.56 12.71 -1.00
CA HIS A 370 -9.83 12.51 0.43
C HIS A 370 -11.35 12.66 0.67
N PRO A 371 -12.00 11.90 1.58
CA PRO A 371 -13.46 11.93 1.77
C PRO A 371 -14.04 13.34 1.97
N LEU A 372 -13.19 14.25 2.45
CA LEU A 372 -13.52 15.65 2.74
C LEU A 372 -13.17 16.64 1.62
N GLY A 373 -12.50 16.25 0.53
CA GLY A 373 -12.00 17.14 -0.52
C GLY A 373 -10.53 17.55 -0.32
N GLU A 374 -10.06 18.54 -1.08
CA GLU A 374 -8.67 19.03 -1.02
C GLU A 374 -8.37 19.69 0.34
N SER A 375 -7.30 19.25 0.99
CA SER A 375 -6.63 19.98 2.06
C SER A 375 -5.45 20.75 1.49
N GLU A 376 -4.98 21.77 2.19
CA GLU A 376 -3.64 22.28 1.89
C GLU A 376 -2.60 21.19 2.20
N PRO A 377 -1.47 21.12 1.45
CA PRO A 377 -0.38 20.23 1.80
C PRO A 377 0.05 20.43 3.26
N PRO A 378 0.32 19.35 4.01
CA PRO A 378 0.78 19.49 5.38
C PRO A 378 2.03 20.35 5.48
N ARG A 379 2.10 21.16 6.54
CA ARG A 379 3.22 22.06 6.78
C ARG A 379 4.05 21.56 7.94
N PHE A 380 5.37 21.61 7.80
CA PHE A 380 6.28 21.45 8.91
C PHE A 380 6.10 22.56 9.94
N ILE A 381 5.98 22.19 11.22
CA ILE A 381 5.78 23.13 12.33
C ILE A 381 7.01 23.19 13.22
N ARG A 382 7.51 22.03 13.65
CA ARG A 382 8.59 21.98 14.64
C ARG A 382 9.38 20.69 14.54
N LYS A 383 10.70 20.81 14.72
CA LYS A 383 11.64 19.69 14.78
C LYS A 383 11.72 19.14 16.20
N ASP A 384 12.06 17.86 16.32
CA ASP A 384 12.47 17.21 17.57
C ASP A 384 11.41 17.40 18.68
N MET A 385 10.15 17.17 18.31
CA MET A 385 8.97 17.41 19.15
C MET A 385 7.94 16.31 18.88
N CYS A 386 7.47 15.67 19.95
CA CYS A 386 6.56 14.53 19.88
C CYS A 386 5.09 14.95 19.93
N GLU A 387 4.64 15.63 21.00
CA GLU A 387 3.22 15.96 21.16
C GLU A 387 2.98 17.47 21.25
N VAL A 388 1.90 17.91 20.59
CA VAL A 388 1.39 19.27 20.75
C VAL A 388 -0.13 19.27 20.85
N SER A 389 -0.69 20.24 21.59
CA SER A 389 -2.13 20.43 21.70
C SER A 389 -2.53 21.87 21.36
N PRO A 390 -3.24 22.11 20.25
CA PRO A 390 -3.63 23.45 19.84
C PRO A 390 -4.88 23.93 20.60
N ILE A 391 -4.85 25.16 21.10
CA ILE A 391 -5.99 25.78 21.79
C ILE A 391 -6.28 27.19 21.31
N LYS A 392 -7.57 27.54 21.29
CA LYS A 392 -8.01 28.92 21.11
C LYS A 392 -8.28 29.54 22.48
N TRP A 393 -7.51 30.55 22.85
CA TRP A 393 -7.68 31.29 24.11
C TRP A 393 -7.67 32.79 23.84
N ASN A 394 -8.66 33.51 24.39
CA ASN A 394 -8.82 34.96 24.19
C ASN A 394 -8.73 35.41 22.72
N GLY A 395 -9.34 34.62 21.81
CA GLY A 395 -9.37 34.92 20.37
C GLY A 395 -8.07 34.60 19.61
N LYS A 396 -7.01 34.17 20.28
CA LYS A 396 -5.73 33.80 19.68
C LYS A 396 -5.52 32.29 19.67
N LEU A 397 -4.64 31.84 18.77
CA LEU A 397 -4.20 30.45 18.68
C LEU A 397 -2.91 30.26 19.47
N TYR A 398 -2.91 29.28 20.36
CA TYR A 398 -1.76 28.85 21.13
C TYR A 398 -1.50 27.36 20.90
N LEU A 399 -0.26 26.95 21.15
CA LEU A 399 0.18 25.56 21.08
C LEU A 399 0.79 25.17 22.42
N LEU A 400 0.20 24.17 23.08
CA LEU A 400 0.87 23.45 24.16
C LEU A 400 1.90 22.51 23.53
N GLU A 401 3.13 22.54 24.04
CA GLU A 401 4.26 21.75 23.60
C GLU A 401 4.74 20.86 24.75
N CYS A 402 4.92 19.57 24.47
CA CYS A 402 5.50 18.60 25.38
C CYS A 402 7.01 18.49 25.14
N HIS A 403 7.82 19.22 25.90
CA HIS A 403 9.28 19.17 25.77
C HIS A 403 9.80 17.94 26.50
N ARG A 404 10.35 16.99 25.73
CA ARG A 404 10.99 15.77 26.26
C ARG A 404 12.05 15.21 25.29
N PRO A 405 13.06 14.47 25.78
CA PRO A 405 13.98 13.72 24.91
C PRO A 405 13.25 12.57 24.20
N ALA A 406 13.56 12.34 22.92
CA ALA A 406 12.95 11.28 22.12
C ALA A 406 13.28 9.86 22.65
N SER A 407 14.49 9.66 23.18
CA SER A 407 14.99 8.36 23.67
C SER A 407 14.80 8.15 25.19
N GLY A 408 13.97 8.98 25.84
CA GLY A 408 13.82 8.99 27.29
C GLY A 408 14.89 9.82 28.00
N GLY A 409 14.53 10.31 29.19
CA GLY A 409 15.35 11.18 30.04
C GLY A 409 14.91 11.15 31.49
N THR A 410 15.40 12.09 32.29
CA THR A 410 15.07 12.27 33.71
C THR A 410 13.92 13.26 33.89
N GLN A 411 13.25 13.28 35.04
CA GLN A 411 12.13 14.21 35.32
C GLN A 411 12.44 15.69 34.99
N ALA A 412 13.68 16.14 35.17
CA ALA A 412 14.10 17.52 34.88
C ALA A 412 14.09 17.85 33.39
N ASP A 413 14.15 16.85 32.52
CA ASP A 413 14.15 16.99 31.06
C ASP A 413 12.73 17.18 30.50
N TYR A 414 11.70 16.95 31.31
CA TYR A 414 10.30 17.05 30.90
C TYR A 414 9.68 18.35 31.40
N ARG A 415 9.03 19.09 30.51
CA ARG A 415 8.23 20.27 30.88
C ARG A 415 7.19 20.60 29.82
N LEU A 416 6.19 21.36 30.24
CA LEU A 416 5.11 21.85 29.39
C LEU A 416 5.34 23.33 29.05
N VAL A 417 5.16 23.68 27.78
CA VAL A 417 5.30 25.05 27.29
C VAL A 417 4.06 25.46 26.52
N ILE A 418 3.53 26.65 26.76
CA ILE A 418 2.49 27.24 25.89
C ILE A 418 3.15 28.33 25.04
N ARG A 419 2.94 28.25 23.73
CA ARG A 419 3.47 29.19 22.74
C ARG A 419 2.34 29.92 22.02
N ASP A 420 2.46 31.24 21.86
CA ASP A 420 1.62 32.01 20.93
C ASP A 420 2.05 31.68 19.50
N VAL A 421 1.14 31.11 18.69
CA VAL A 421 1.48 30.63 17.35
C VAL A 421 1.84 31.77 16.41
N ALA A 422 1.18 32.93 16.53
CA ALA A 422 1.42 34.06 15.66
C ALA A 422 2.72 34.80 16.02
N ALA A 423 2.97 34.97 17.32
CA ALA A 423 4.18 35.66 17.80
C ALA A 423 5.42 34.73 17.84
N GLY A 424 5.24 33.41 17.81
CA GLY A 424 6.30 32.43 18.03
C GLY A 424 6.87 32.42 19.46
N ALA A 425 6.28 33.20 20.37
CA ALA A 425 6.80 33.44 21.70
C ALA A 425 6.28 32.42 22.72
N GLU A 426 7.18 31.93 23.57
CA GLU A 426 6.81 31.18 24.77
C GLU A 426 6.14 32.13 25.77
N VAL A 427 4.93 31.77 26.21
CA VAL A 427 4.12 32.59 27.13
C VAL A 427 3.95 31.94 28.50
N ALA A 428 4.20 30.63 28.62
CA ALA A 428 4.22 29.91 29.88
C ALA A 428 5.15 28.68 29.81
N SER A 429 5.75 28.35 30.95
CA SER A 429 6.55 27.13 31.19
C SER A 429 6.19 26.60 32.58
N PHE A 430 5.78 25.33 32.66
CA PHE A 430 5.29 24.72 33.92
C PHE A 430 5.33 23.19 33.82
N GLY A 431 4.90 22.49 34.87
CA GLY A 431 4.73 21.04 34.84
C GLY A 431 6.03 20.25 34.63
N GLN A 432 7.10 20.61 35.34
CA GLN A 432 8.33 19.82 35.32
C GLN A 432 8.04 18.37 35.72
N GLY A 433 8.54 17.40 34.94
CA GLY A 433 8.26 15.97 35.14
C GLY A 433 6.93 15.50 34.54
N TYR A 434 6.26 16.31 33.73
CA TYR A 434 5.00 15.95 33.06
C TYR A 434 5.10 16.10 31.53
N SER A 435 4.39 15.23 30.80
CA SER A 435 4.32 15.25 29.34
C SER A 435 3.03 14.55 28.83
N LEU A 436 2.99 14.16 27.55
CA LEU A 436 1.88 13.44 26.91
C LEU A 436 0.54 14.18 27.09
N ALA A 437 0.62 15.50 26.97
CA ALA A 437 -0.37 16.39 27.50
C ALA A 437 -1.34 16.89 26.44
N SER A 438 -2.58 17.14 26.87
CA SER A 438 -3.56 17.90 26.09
C SER A 438 -4.01 19.14 26.83
N ALA A 439 -4.46 20.14 26.08
CA ALA A 439 -5.02 21.37 26.61
C ALA A 439 -6.49 21.55 26.22
N PHE A 440 -7.26 22.13 27.12
CA PHE A 440 -8.67 22.46 26.92
C PHE A 440 -8.98 23.84 27.49
N VAL A 441 -9.81 24.62 26.79
CA VAL A 441 -10.21 25.96 27.21
C VAL A 441 -11.69 25.99 27.50
N TRP A 442 -12.05 26.46 28.70
CA TRP A 442 -13.44 26.61 29.10
C TRP A 442 -13.63 27.86 29.95
N ASN A 443 -14.66 28.66 29.63
CA ASN A 443 -15.00 29.90 30.34
C ASN A 443 -13.78 30.83 30.60
N GLY A 444 -12.91 30.98 29.59
CA GLY A 444 -11.73 31.84 29.68
C GLY A 444 -10.56 31.28 30.49
N ARG A 445 -10.66 30.06 31.02
CA ARG A 445 -9.60 29.36 31.74
C ARG A 445 -8.96 28.28 30.89
N VAL A 446 -7.65 28.11 31.03
CA VAL A 446 -6.88 27.04 30.38
C VAL A 446 -6.70 25.89 31.36
N TYR A 447 -6.98 24.68 30.91
CA TYR A 447 -6.77 23.42 31.61
C TYR A 447 -5.79 22.58 30.79
N VAL A 448 -4.85 21.92 31.46
CA VAL A 448 -3.84 21.06 30.84
C VAL A 448 -3.80 19.75 31.59
N TYR A 449 -3.98 18.63 30.88
CA TYR A 449 -3.96 17.28 31.44
C TYR A 449 -2.69 16.60 30.97
N ALA A 450 -1.87 16.12 31.89
CA ALA A 450 -0.55 15.58 31.56
C ALA A 450 -0.23 14.37 32.44
N SER A 451 0.45 13.38 31.86
CA SER A 451 0.93 12.22 32.59
C SER A 451 2.21 12.54 33.34
N ARG A 452 2.28 12.04 34.59
CA ARG A 452 3.43 12.20 35.46
C ARG A 452 4.52 11.20 35.10
N PHE A 453 5.74 11.68 34.87
CA PHE A 453 6.91 10.83 34.67
C PHE A 453 7.58 10.50 36.01
N GLU A 454 7.60 9.24 36.41
CA GLU A 454 8.21 8.76 37.65
C GLU A 454 8.68 7.32 37.47
N ASP A 455 9.77 6.95 38.13
CA ASP A 455 10.36 5.60 38.07
C ASP A 455 10.61 5.10 36.62
N ASN A 456 11.09 6.00 35.77
CA ASN A 456 11.34 5.76 34.34
C ASN A 456 10.10 5.32 33.55
N ASN A 457 8.90 5.71 33.99
CA ASN A 457 7.66 5.41 33.28
C ASN A 457 6.61 6.52 33.43
N TRP A 458 5.53 6.40 32.66
CA TRP A 458 4.35 7.27 32.75
C TRP A 458 3.36 6.71 33.76
N ASN A 459 2.76 7.58 34.56
CA ASN A 459 1.96 7.18 35.70
C ASN A 459 0.56 7.77 35.63
N ASP A 460 0.13 8.49 36.67
CA ASP A 460 -1.17 9.10 36.76
C ASP A 460 -1.32 10.37 35.89
N VAL A 461 -2.57 10.79 35.65
CA VAL A 461 -2.87 12.03 34.92
C VAL A 461 -3.18 13.14 35.93
N THR A 462 -2.43 14.24 35.84
CA THR A 462 -2.63 15.45 36.62
C THR A 462 -3.24 16.55 35.76
N VAL A 463 -4.21 17.29 36.31
CA VAL A 463 -4.73 18.52 35.70
C VAL A 463 -4.03 19.73 36.30
N PHE A 464 -3.58 20.63 35.43
CA PHE A 464 -3.12 21.98 35.73
C PHE A 464 -4.12 22.98 35.19
N TRP A 465 -4.39 24.09 35.89
CA TRP A 465 -5.22 25.15 35.32
C TRP A 465 -4.73 26.55 35.67
N SER A 466 -5.03 27.48 34.78
CA SER A 466 -4.66 28.89 34.92
C SER A 466 -5.68 29.82 34.26
N ASN A 467 -5.88 30.99 34.87
CA ASN A 467 -6.66 32.08 34.29
C ASN A 467 -5.79 33.12 33.55
N ASP A 468 -4.47 33.09 33.76
CA ASP A 468 -3.54 34.13 33.30
C ASP A 468 -2.24 33.58 32.65
N LEU A 469 -2.11 32.25 32.57
CA LEU A 469 -0.93 31.51 32.13
C LEU A 469 0.34 31.73 32.99
N ARG A 470 0.22 32.41 34.12
CA ARG A 470 1.33 32.73 35.03
C ARG A 470 1.22 31.96 36.34
N LYS A 471 0.03 31.95 36.93
CA LYS A 471 -0.27 31.20 38.15
C LYS A 471 -0.99 29.92 37.79
N TRP A 472 -0.47 28.81 38.28
CA TRP A 472 -0.99 27.48 37.99
C TRP A 472 -1.40 26.79 39.29
N GLU A 473 -2.58 26.23 39.28
CA GLU A 473 -3.05 25.26 40.27
C GLU A 473 -3.00 23.86 39.66
N GLN A 474 -2.93 22.82 40.51
CA GLN A 474 -2.87 21.44 40.04
C GLN A 474 -3.64 20.48 40.94
N ARG A 475 -4.11 19.36 40.38
CA ARG A 475 -4.73 18.24 41.10
C ARG A 475 -4.57 16.93 40.33
N LEU A 476 -4.48 15.82 41.04
CA LEU A 476 -4.62 14.49 40.45
C LEU A 476 -6.01 14.36 39.80
N ALA A 477 -6.05 14.11 38.49
CA ALA A 477 -7.28 13.92 37.73
C ALA A 477 -7.65 12.43 37.66
N ILE A 478 -6.73 11.57 37.19
CA ILE A 478 -6.92 10.13 37.08
C ILE A 478 -5.79 9.42 37.81
N ARG A 479 -6.14 8.59 38.79
CA ARG A 479 -5.20 7.68 39.45
C ARG A 479 -5.07 6.40 38.62
N GLN A 480 -3.85 5.95 38.36
CA GLN A 480 -3.61 4.66 37.70
C GLN A 480 -3.99 3.48 38.62
N GLU A 481 -4.41 2.38 38.02
CA GLU A 481 -4.53 1.10 38.73
C GLU A 481 -3.13 0.50 39.03
N PRO A 482 -2.98 -0.41 40.02
CA PRO A 482 -1.65 -0.87 40.47
C PRO A 482 -0.72 -1.44 39.39
N ASN A 483 -1.25 -2.03 38.32
CA ASN A 483 -0.49 -2.65 37.22
C ASN A 483 -0.73 -1.93 35.89
N GLU A 484 -1.02 -0.64 35.94
CA GLU A 484 -1.36 0.19 34.79
C GLU A 484 -0.50 1.45 34.79
N HIS A 485 -0.12 1.87 33.59
CA HIS A 485 0.50 3.15 33.29
C HIS A 485 -0.43 3.94 32.37
N LEU A 486 -0.53 5.26 32.58
CA LEU A 486 -1.36 6.13 31.77
C LEU A 486 -0.49 7.05 30.91
N PHE A 487 -0.88 7.22 29.67
CA PHE A 487 -0.12 7.94 28.65
C PHE A 487 -0.93 9.15 28.17
N ASN A 488 -1.04 9.36 26.86
CA ASN A 488 -1.73 10.52 26.31
C ASN A 488 -3.18 10.62 26.77
N SER A 489 -3.64 11.84 26.97
CA SER A 489 -5.04 12.13 27.29
C SER A 489 -5.59 13.24 26.41
N SER A 490 -6.91 13.30 26.25
CA SER A 490 -7.60 14.39 25.55
C SER A 490 -8.95 14.66 26.19
N VAL A 491 -9.33 15.93 26.26
CA VAL A 491 -10.57 16.39 26.90
C VAL A 491 -11.46 17.12 25.91
N CYS A 492 -12.77 16.86 25.99
CA CYS A 492 -13.78 17.64 25.29
C CYS A 492 -15.00 17.90 26.16
N ARG A 493 -15.81 18.87 25.74
CA ARG A 493 -17.15 19.06 26.27
C ARG A 493 -18.08 18.02 25.63
N GLY A 494 -18.75 17.20 26.43
CA GLY A 494 -19.78 16.26 26.01
C GLY A 494 -21.21 16.78 26.21
N SER A 495 -22.16 15.84 26.34
CA SER A 495 -23.57 16.15 26.58
C SER A 495 -23.85 16.51 28.04
N GLY A 496 -23.62 17.78 28.40
CA GLY A 496 -23.90 18.30 29.75
C GLY A 496 -22.83 18.00 30.81
N HIS A 497 -21.73 17.39 30.40
CA HIS A 497 -20.54 17.09 31.21
C HIS A 497 -19.30 17.19 30.32
N PHE A 498 -18.11 17.00 30.88
CA PHE A 498 -16.84 16.89 30.18
C PHE A 498 -16.41 15.44 30.10
N VAL A 499 -15.74 15.07 29.02
CA VAL A 499 -15.22 13.72 28.77
C VAL A 499 -13.71 13.80 28.58
N MET A 500 -13.00 12.89 29.22
CA MET A 500 -11.58 12.64 29.00
C MET A 500 -11.45 11.26 28.36
N ALA A 501 -10.74 11.19 27.25
CA ALA A 501 -10.15 9.95 26.75
C ALA A 501 -8.71 9.88 27.27
N TYR A 502 -8.29 8.73 27.79
CA TYR A 502 -6.91 8.55 28.26
C TYR A 502 -6.41 7.16 27.91
N GLU A 503 -5.16 7.12 27.47
CA GLU A 503 -4.47 5.92 27.01
C GLU A 503 -3.88 5.14 28.18
N THR A 504 -3.92 3.82 28.05
CA THR A 504 -3.49 2.89 29.09
C THR A 504 -2.80 1.66 28.50
N ASN A 505 -1.82 1.11 29.22
CA ASN A 505 -1.24 -0.21 28.93
C ASN A 505 -1.78 -1.32 29.85
N ASP A 506 -3.00 -1.16 30.38
CA ASP A 506 -3.69 -2.17 31.18
C ASP A 506 -3.52 -3.58 30.56
N PRO A 507 -2.90 -4.53 31.29
CA PRO A 507 -2.47 -5.81 30.71
C PRO A 507 -3.63 -6.74 30.34
N ARG A 508 -4.88 -6.36 30.65
CA ARG A 508 -6.08 -7.10 30.20
C ARG A 508 -6.34 -6.96 28.71
N TRP A 509 -5.79 -5.93 28.07
CA TRP A 509 -6.04 -5.58 26.67
C TRP A 509 -4.72 -5.47 25.91
N PRO A 510 -4.75 -5.40 24.55
CA PRO A 510 -3.56 -5.06 23.78
C PRO A 510 -2.87 -3.82 24.33
N ALA A 511 -1.54 -3.81 24.30
CA ALA A 511 -0.75 -2.67 24.76
C ALA A 511 -1.22 -1.40 24.03
N PHE A 512 -1.59 -0.40 24.84
CA PHE A 512 -2.28 0.82 24.45
C PHE A 512 -3.74 0.58 24.04
N THR A 513 -4.63 0.89 24.98
CA THR A 513 -6.09 0.92 24.87
C THR A 513 -6.58 2.25 25.43
N ILE A 514 -7.74 2.75 24.98
CA ILE A 514 -8.29 4.02 25.45
C ILE A 514 -9.42 3.77 26.46
N LYS A 515 -9.30 4.37 27.64
CA LYS A 515 -10.34 4.46 28.67
C LYS A 515 -10.99 5.85 28.66
N PHE A 516 -12.17 5.96 29.27
CA PHE A 516 -12.90 7.22 29.36
C PHE A 516 -13.26 7.59 30.80
N ALA A 517 -13.21 8.89 31.10
CA ALA A 517 -13.67 9.47 32.36
C ALA A 517 -14.58 10.67 32.10
N VAL A 518 -15.42 11.00 33.09
CA VAL A 518 -16.33 12.15 33.04
C VAL A 518 -16.09 13.11 34.20
N SER A 519 -16.37 14.39 33.96
CA SER A 519 -16.29 15.46 34.96
C SER A 519 -17.39 16.50 34.75
N HIS A 520 -17.80 17.18 35.82
CA HIS A 520 -18.71 18.33 35.74
C HIS A 520 -18.00 19.68 35.94
N ASP A 521 -16.74 19.66 36.38
CA ASP A 521 -16.00 20.86 36.80
C ASP A 521 -14.57 20.93 36.22
N LEU A 522 -14.19 19.97 35.36
CA LEU A 522 -12.88 19.80 34.74
C LEU A 522 -11.74 19.42 35.70
N VAL A 523 -12.03 19.30 37.00
CA VAL A 523 -11.03 19.07 38.07
C VAL A 523 -11.23 17.71 38.72
N ASN A 524 -12.47 17.33 39.03
CA ASN A 524 -12.82 16.05 39.62
C ASN A 524 -13.33 15.11 38.53
N TRP A 525 -12.65 13.98 38.36
CA TRP A 525 -12.91 13.01 37.29
C TRP A 525 -13.29 11.65 37.84
N THR A 526 -14.22 10.99 37.15
CA THR A 526 -14.65 9.63 37.46
C THR A 526 -14.54 8.78 36.20
N THR A 527 -13.72 7.73 36.24
CA THR A 527 -13.64 6.74 35.16
C THR A 527 -14.99 6.08 34.93
N VAL A 528 -15.38 5.91 33.66
CA VAL A 528 -16.63 5.27 33.25
C VAL A 528 -16.42 3.77 33.10
N PRO A 529 -17.01 2.91 33.95
CA PRO A 529 -16.80 1.47 33.87
C PRO A 529 -17.25 0.90 32.51
N GLY A 530 -16.37 0.12 31.88
CA GLY A 530 -16.62 -0.55 30.60
C GLY A 530 -16.63 0.37 29.37
N ALA A 531 -16.32 1.66 29.51
CA ALA A 531 -16.10 2.54 28.37
C ALA A 531 -14.65 2.39 27.89
N LEU A 532 -14.48 1.68 26.77
CA LEU A 532 -13.18 1.34 26.20
C LEU A 532 -13.22 1.51 24.67
N LEU A 533 -12.08 1.84 24.08
CA LEU A 533 -11.83 1.78 22.64
C LEU A 533 -10.47 1.13 22.41
N GLY A 534 -10.40 0.14 21.51
CA GLY A 534 -9.17 -0.57 21.18
C GLY A 534 -8.93 -1.88 21.93
N THR A 535 -9.97 -2.53 22.45
CA THR A 535 -9.83 -3.82 23.18
C THR A 535 -9.33 -4.98 22.31
N ASP A 536 -9.32 -4.83 20.99
CA ASP A 536 -8.89 -5.84 20.01
C ASP A 536 -7.70 -5.40 19.14
N ARG A 537 -7.10 -4.22 19.40
CA ARG A 537 -6.04 -3.63 18.56
C ARG A 537 -5.21 -2.59 19.31
N TYR A 538 -4.13 -2.14 18.69
CA TYR A 538 -3.35 -1.01 19.19
C TYR A 538 -4.15 0.29 19.03
N ALA A 539 -4.44 0.99 20.13
CA ALA A 539 -5.13 2.28 20.11
C ALA A 539 -4.49 3.26 21.10
N ALA A 540 -3.65 4.16 20.56
CA ALA A 540 -2.89 5.15 21.35
C ALA A 540 -3.25 6.60 20.97
N CYS A 541 -2.69 7.56 21.68
CA CYS A 541 -2.72 8.99 21.38
C CYS A 541 -4.13 9.55 21.10
N PRO A 542 -5.12 9.35 22.00
CA PRO A 542 -6.49 9.72 21.72
C PRO A 542 -6.67 11.24 21.61
N CYS A 543 -7.43 11.69 20.61
CA CYS A 543 -8.00 13.04 20.55
C CYS A 543 -9.53 12.95 20.45
N VAL A 544 -10.20 13.33 21.55
CA VAL A 544 -11.67 13.24 21.64
C VAL A 544 -12.33 14.57 21.32
N ARG A 545 -13.40 14.55 20.52
CA ARG A 545 -14.27 15.70 20.25
C ARG A 545 -15.73 15.27 20.33
N TYR A 546 -16.61 16.21 20.66
CA TYR A 546 -18.05 15.97 20.64
C TYR A 546 -18.71 16.91 19.63
N SER A 547 -19.56 16.35 18.78
CA SER A 547 -20.32 17.11 17.80
C SER A 547 -21.61 16.38 17.46
N SER A 548 -22.73 17.11 17.33
CA SER A 548 -23.99 16.56 16.82
C SER A 548 -24.48 15.27 17.51
N GLY A 549 -24.28 15.13 18.83
CA GLY A 549 -24.72 13.92 19.55
C GLY A 549 -23.70 12.78 19.58
N TRP A 550 -22.53 12.95 18.97
CA TRP A 550 -21.50 11.92 18.84
C TRP A 550 -20.18 12.37 19.47
N TYR A 551 -19.55 11.46 20.19
CA TYR A 551 -18.13 11.50 20.51
C TYR A 551 -17.36 10.95 19.32
N TYR A 552 -16.33 11.66 18.90
CA TYR A 552 -15.37 11.25 17.88
C TYR A 552 -14.02 11.12 18.55
N VAL A 553 -13.31 10.04 18.28
CA VAL A 553 -11.95 9.82 18.79
C VAL A 553 -11.05 9.57 17.60
N LEU A 554 -10.11 10.49 17.36
CA LEU A 554 -8.93 10.19 16.56
C LEU A 554 -7.94 9.44 17.45
N TYR A 555 -7.25 8.45 16.91
CA TYR A 555 -6.29 7.65 17.67
C TYR A 555 -5.27 7.02 16.74
N LEU A 556 -4.10 6.68 17.27
CA LEU A 556 -3.03 5.99 16.55
C LEU A 556 -3.30 4.49 16.48
N GLU A 557 -3.19 3.93 15.28
CA GLU A 557 -3.28 2.50 15.00
C GLU A 557 -1.91 1.99 14.49
N GLN A 558 -1.43 0.87 15.03
CA GLN A 558 -0.28 0.15 14.49
C GLN A 558 -0.73 -0.82 13.38
N ARG A 559 -0.15 -0.69 12.18
CA ARG A 559 -0.46 -1.52 11.00
C ARG A 559 0.29 -2.86 11.01
N SER A 560 0.07 -3.63 12.09
CA SER A 560 0.62 -4.97 12.29
C SER A 560 0.38 -5.90 11.09
N PRO A 561 1.35 -6.75 10.72
CA PRO A 561 2.63 -7.02 11.41
C PRO A 561 3.74 -5.99 11.14
N ARG A 562 3.48 -4.94 10.34
CA ARG A 562 4.49 -3.92 10.04
C ARG A 562 4.67 -2.96 11.22
N TRP A 563 5.90 -2.48 11.39
CA TRP A 563 6.20 -1.31 12.22
C TRP A 563 5.84 -0.05 11.43
N TYR A 564 4.55 0.27 11.35
CA TYR A 564 4.00 1.38 10.57
C TYR A 564 2.74 1.90 11.24
N PHE A 565 2.58 3.22 11.34
CA PHE A 565 1.56 3.83 12.21
C PHE A 565 0.74 4.89 11.47
N GLU A 566 -0.59 4.79 11.60
CA GLU A 566 -1.56 5.67 10.96
C GLU A 566 -2.54 6.22 11.99
N THR A 567 -3.04 7.45 11.81
CA THR A 567 -4.13 7.98 12.64
C THR A 567 -5.48 7.55 12.08
N TRP A 568 -6.31 6.95 12.91
CA TRP A 568 -7.67 6.48 12.62
C TRP A 568 -8.72 7.30 13.37
N ILE A 569 -9.98 7.22 12.94
CA ILE A 569 -11.14 7.84 13.62
C ILE A 569 -12.27 6.85 13.85
N ALA A 570 -12.81 6.88 15.07
CA ALA A 570 -14.02 6.19 15.48
C ALA A 570 -15.02 7.18 16.11
N ARG A 571 -16.30 6.80 16.19
CA ARG A 571 -17.34 7.58 16.88
C ARG A 571 -18.22 6.72 17.77
N SER A 572 -18.81 7.32 18.79
CA SER A 572 -19.74 6.67 19.73
C SER A 572 -20.76 7.67 20.27
N ARG A 573 -21.95 7.20 20.67
CA ARG A 573 -22.93 8.01 21.41
C ARG A 573 -22.79 7.89 22.92
N ASP A 574 -22.21 6.80 23.39
CA ASP A 574 -22.24 6.39 24.80
C ASP A 574 -20.87 6.01 25.38
N LEU A 575 -19.80 6.19 24.59
CA LEU A 575 -18.40 5.86 24.90
C LEU A 575 -18.12 4.36 25.07
N LYS A 576 -19.11 3.50 24.79
CA LYS A 576 -19.02 2.04 24.96
C LYS A 576 -19.10 1.33 23.62
N HIS A 577 -20.05 1.74 22.77
CA HIS A 577 -20.25 1.16 21.46
C HIS A 577 -19.64 2.07 20.40
N TRP A 578 -18.65 1.57 19.67
CA TRP A 578 -17.90 2.37 18.70
C TRP A 578 -18.17 1.94 17.26
N GLU A 579 -18.28 2.95 16.42
CA GLU A 579 -18.34 2.88 14.97
C GLU A 579 -17.02 3.40 14.41
N LEU A 580 -16.27 2.55 13.72
CA LEU A 580 -15.06 2.92 13.01
C LEU A 580 -15.40 3.46 11.62
N SER A 581 -14.72 4.54 11.19
CA SER A 581 -14.86 5.00 9.80
C SER A 581 -14.31 3.98 8.82
N SER A 582 -15.11 3.62 7.81
CA SER A 582 -14.66 2.77 6.69
C SER A 582 -13.69 3.50 5.75
N ALA A 583 -13.57 4.83 5.88
CA ALA A 583 -12.66 5.66 5.12
C ALA A 583 -11.29 5.87 5.77
N ASN A 584 -11.04 5.28 6.95
CA ASN A 584 -9.74 5.31 7.60
C ASN A 584 -8.61 4.81 6.67
N PRO A 585 -7.39 5.37 6.82
CA PRO A 585 -6.94 6.30 7.89
C PRO A 585 -7.27 7.78 7.64
N VAL A 586 -7.22 8.58 8.72
CA VAL A 586 -7.25 10.06 8.69
C VAL A 586 -5.89 10.64 8.27
N LEU A 587 -4.81 10.09 8.82
CA LEU A 587 -3.44 10.44 8.47
C LEU A 587 -2.64 9.17 8.20
N GLU A 588 -1.85 9.19 7.13
CA GLU A 588 -0.83 8.19 6.84
C GLU A 588 0.48 8.92 6.47
N PRO A 589 1.66 8.35 6.79
CA PRO A 589 2.92 8.85 6.27
C PRO A 589 2.89 8.92 4.74
N PHE A 590 3.27 10.08 4.19
CA PHE A 590 3.20 10.34 2.76
C PHE A 590 4.48 10.96 2.21
N GLU A 591 5.02 11.98 2.90
CA GLU A 591 6.24 12.67 2.50
C GLU A 591 7.49 11.96 3.04
N MET A 592 8.64 12.19 2.39
CA MET A 592 9.89 11.52 2.77
C MET A 592 10.32 11.84 4.22
N ASP A 593 9.98 13.03 4.71
CA ASP A 593 10.23 13.48 6.07
C ASP A 593 9.09 13.14 7.06
N ASP A 594 8.13 12.30 6.67
CA ASP A 594 7.14 11.74 7.59
C ASP A 594 7.65 10.47 8.31
N GLY A 595 8.61 9.76 7.70
CA GLY A 595 9.06 8.46 8.17
C GLY A 595 7.98 7.38 8.00
N ILE A 596 7.62 6.70 9.09
CA ILE A 596 6.65 5.59 9.12
C ILE A 596 5.53 5.81 10.14
N ASN A 597 5.41 7.05 10.63
CA ASN A 597 4.50 7.41 11.69
C ASN A 597 3.69 8.66 11.36
N ALA A 598 2.39 8.62 11.62
CA ALA A 598 1.51 9.78 11.68
C ALA A 598 0.64 9.66 12.93
N SER A 599 1.16 10.12 14.08
CA SER A 599 0.60 9.93 15.42
C SER A 599 0.24 11.24 16.12
N ASP A 600 -0.17 11.12 17.40
CA ASP A 600 -0.43 12.24 18.30
C ASP A 600 -1.30 13.34 17.68
N PRO A 601 -2.44 12.97 17.07
CA PRO A 601 -3.31 13.94 16.43
C PRO A 601 -3.91 14.87 17.49
N ASP A 602 -3.98 16.16 17.22
CA ASP A 602 -4.87 17.05 17.95
C ASP A 602 -5.41 18.16 17.04
N ILE A 603 -6.67 18.55 17.28
CA ILE A 603 -7.45 19.36 16.33
C ILE A 603 -8.11 20.58 16.96
N VAL A 604 -8.03 21.72 16.29
CA VAL A 604 -8.72 22.95 16.71
C VAL A 604 -9.48 23.57 15.54
N GLU A 605 -10.63 24.16 15.83
CA GLU A 605 -11.27 25.09 14.90
C GLU A 605 -10.77 26.51 15.17
N PHE A 606 -10.14 27.13 14.17
CA PHE A 606 -9.66 28.50 14.24
C PHE A 606 -9.97 29.22 12.93
N GLU A 607 -10.56 30.42 13.01
CA GLU A 607 -10.96 31.23 11.85
C GLU A 607 -11.81 30.46 10.80
N GLY A 608 -12.71 29.58 11.27
CA GLY A 608 -13.60 28.79 10.40
C GLY A 608 -12.92 27.62 9.68
N LYS A 609 -11.64 27.35 9.99
CA LYS A 609 -10.86 26.23 9.47
C LYS A 609 -10.60 25.21 10.57
N THR A 610 -10.49 23.94 10.19
CA THR A 610 -10.02 22.87 11.06
C THR A 610 -8.54 22.69 10.85
N MET A 611 -7.75 22.85 11.91
CA MET A 611 -6.30 22.66 11.91
C MET A 611 -5.99 21.37 12.67
N LEU A 612 -5.38 20.40 11.99
CA LEU A 612 -4.96 19.12 12.55
C LEU A 612 -3.45 19.09 12.68
N TYR A 613 -2.97 19.11 13.92
CA TYR A 613 -1.56 18.92 14.26
C TYR A 613 -1.32 17.44 14.51
N TYR A 614 -0.15 16.95 14.15
CA TYR A 614 0.22 15.55 14.34
C TYR A 614 1.74 15.39 14.32
N ALA A 615 2.19 14.29 14.91
CA ALA A 615 3.58 13.91 14.93
C ALA A 615 3.92 13.00 13.74
N VAL A 616 5.11 13.18 13.20
CA VAL A 616 5.72 12.29 12.20
C VAL A 616 7.06 11.78 12.71
N GLY A 617 7.54 10.63 12.24
CA GLY A 617 8.73 10.00 12.82
C GLY A 617 8.87 8.51 12.54
N ASP A 618 9.66 7.83 13.37
CA ASP A 618 9.88 6.38 13.30
C ASP A 618 9.43 5.60 14.55
N GLN A 619 8.82 6.30 15.52
CA GLN A 619 8.44 5.77 16.83
C GLN A 619 9.62 5.18 17.63
N ARG A 620 10.86 5.60 17.33
CA ARG A 620 12.07 5.06 17.97
C ARG A 620 13.14 6.12 18.25
N THR A 621 13.54 6.88 17.24
CA THR A 621 14.74 7.72 17.27
C THR A 621 14.46 9.20 17.02
N TRP A 622 13.41 9.54 16.28
CA TRP A 622 13.09 10.94 15.99
C TRP A 622 11.59 11.17 15.80
N MET A 623 11.15 12.39 16.10
CA MET A 623 9.79 12.87 15.83
C MET A 623 9.79 14.36 15.49
N ASN A 624 8.88 14.77 14.61
CA ASN A 624 8.62 16.17 14.24
C ASN A 624 7.11 16.44 14.26
N ILE A 625 6.73 17.71 14.33
CA ILE A 625 5.32 18.13 14.23
C ILE A 625 5.03 18.68 12.84
N LYS A 626 3.94 18.18 12.24
CA LYS A 626 3.31 18.73 11.05
C LYS A 626 1.88 19.18 11.35
N ARG A 627 1.32 19.96 10.41
CA ARG A 627 -0.07 20.42 10.47
C ARG A 627 -0.74 20.35 9.11
N ALA A 628 -1.94 19.77 9.06
CA ALA A 628 -2.84 19.82 7.92
C ALA A 628 -3.99 20.80 8.17
N ASP A 629 -4.26 21.68 7.20
CA ASP A 629 -5.31 22.70 7.28
C ASP A 629 -6.47 22.33 6.34
N TYR A 630 -7.69 22.31 6.89
CA TYR A 630 -8.91 22.01 6.15
C TYR A 630 -9.81 23.25 6.09
N PRO A 631 -10.27 23.66 4.89
CA PRO A 631 -11.08 24.87 4.69
C PRO A 631 -12.55 24.66 5.08
N MET A 632 -12.79 24.08 6.26
CA MET A 632 -14.12 23.85 6.81
C MET A 632 -14.10 23.77 8.34
N GLY A 633 -15.25 24.03 8.95
CA GLY A 633 -15.43 23.89 10.40
C GLY A 633 -15.37 22.43 10.87
N LEU A 634 -15.04 22.25 12.14
CA LEU A 634 -14.74 20.97 12.79
C LEU A 634 -15.92 20.01 12.71
N ARG A 635 -17.15 20.50 12.87
CA ARG A 635 -18.36 19.67 12.73
C ARG A 635 -18.43 18.99 11.36
N ARG A 636 -18.29 19.77 10.28
CA ARG A 636 -18.36 19.28 8.90
C ARG A 636 -17.21 18.31 8.62
N TRP A 637 -16.03 18.60 9.17
CA TRP A 637 -14.86 17.74 9.06
C TRP A 637 -15.10 16.37 9.70
N LEU A 638 -15.58 16.34 10.96
CA LEU A 638 -15.87 15.10 11.70
C LEU A 638 -16.97 14.27 11.03
N GLU A 639 -18.09 14.90 10.65
CA GLU A 639 -19.22 14.21 10.02
C GLU A 639 -18.85 13.60 8.66
N GLY A 640 -17.94 14.24 7.91
CA GLY A 640 -17.58 13.78 6.57
C GLY A 640 -16.81 12.45 6.53
N TRP A 641 -16.19 12.03 7.64
CA TRP A 641 -15.55 10.71 7.76
C TRP A 641 -16.54 9.54 7.88
N PHE A 642 -17.83 9.82 8.08
CA PHE A 642 -18.85 8.80 8.31
C PHE A 642 -19.99 8.89 7.30
N ARG A 643 -19.65 9.25 6.05
CA ARG A 643 -20.60 9.28 4.92
C ARG A 643 -20.89 7.90 4.35
N SER A 644 -19.91 7.00 4.38
CA SER A 644 -20.06 5.58 4.06
C SER A 644 -20.51 4.78 5.28
N GLU A 645 -21.02 3.57 5.07
CA GLU A 645 -21.40 2.68 6.17
C GLU A 645 -20.17 2.45 7.08
N PRO A 646 -20.28 2.73 8.40
CA PRO A 646 -19.21 2.50 9.34
C PRO A 646 -19.05 1.02 9.66
N VAL A 647 -17.89 0.66 10.22
CA VAL A 647 -17.60 -0.69 10.70
C VAL A 647 -17.77 -0.72 12.22
N ALA A 648 -18.57 -1.63 12.74
CA ALA A 648 -18.66 -1.81 14.20
C ALA A 648 -17.30 -2.29 14.75
N THR A 649 -16.83 -1.71 15.85
CA THR A 649 -15.67 -2.26 16.57
C THR A 649 -16.05 -3.57 17.25
N ARG A 650 -15.06 -4.43 17.50
CA ARG A 650 -15.28 -5.73 18.15
C ARG A 650 -15.27 -5.64 19.66
#